data_AF-A0A428UBM3-F1
#
_entry.id   AF-A0A428UBM3-F1
#
_cell.length_a   1.000
_cell.length_b   1.000
_cell.length_c   1.000
_cell.angle_alpha   90.00
_cell.angle_beta   90.00
_cell.angle_gamma   90.00
#
_symmetry.space_group_name_H-M   'P 1'
#
loop_
_entity.id
_entity.type
_entity.pdbx_description
1 polymer ?
#
loop_
_entity_poly.entity_id
_entity_poly.type
_entity_poly.pdbx_seq_one_letter_code
_entity_poly.pdbx_strand_id
1 'polypeptide(L)'
;MRWTIFRLLYWTYKVGTNPWPEYPRPQLRRDAWKSLSGIWTWKPANGEKDVENLPKAGSLEREVLVPSCIESALSGLQILDVRDMWYEKTFDVPEEWKDRRVLLNFESVDYKATVLVFVQDPTDSDIIPIGKQTLKPSHIFYRSCSGIWQQVWIEAVPNDHITQLDVAAGADGKVSVNVHTSQQAKEFFQVTLTEADGSTKASHSGVTNQEFTFTVESPKLWWPDSPALYNFTVTLESGDKVHSYTGFRTISKGKVNGVTRPLLNGEFVFQFGTLDQGFWPDGLYTPPNREAMIYDLRLLKQFGFNAVRKHVDQSRTGSVYQACDQLGLMVIQDMPSLPASRERKPDSKQQAEFKRQLEVIVNQHKNYPSIVTWVIYNEGWGQQVVSPPPEQDLTQLVRQLDRTRLINSVSGWDDHGFGDYHDNHNYAEPQCGTPFYSQPKTPYDPERIGIAAFGTSKKQSPQSKTPTKSTKNLESYNYRASVLFRDIREQTQRFACSGAIYTQTTDVEGEVNGLVTYDRRFLRPQLEKWQDDIQSVYKAAESRGGRKRLSIMSEPMQPSADSIEEGPSQPAPKRTEVSKAPNDDDWQIVTEEDGKPPRFCGTLVTAQGDFSFGKGKKKRTLFAYQVGYANGHTHWSDDEGEAGEVKQEKKGDVGEKEGHGVDKAEKDPEKVDLSGLPMHLT
;
A
#
# COMPACT_ATOMS: atom_id res chain seq x y z
N MET A 1 -1.01 -28.82 18.53
CA MET A 1 -1.43 -28.21 17.25
C MET A 1 -0.98 -29.13 16.12
N ARG A 2 -1.91 -29.65 15.31
CA ARG A 2 -1.57 -30.44 14.12
C ARG A 2 -1.10 -29.47 13.04
N TRP A 3 0.15 -29.61 12.61
CA TRP A 3 0.71 -28.97 11.43
C TRP A 3 -0.09 -29.43 10.22
N THR A 4 -1.10 -28.66 9.82
CA THR A 4 -1.71 -28.85 8.50
C THR A 4 -0.69 -28.28 7.54
N ILE A 5 -0.08 -29.16 6.74
CA ILE A 5 0.76 -28.76 5.62
C ILE A 5 -0.12 -27.89 4.73
N PHE A 6 0.04 -26.56 4.81
CA PHE A 6 -0.52 -25.67 3.82
C PHE A 6 0.20 -26.02 2.53
N ARG A 7 -0.48 -26.76 1.65
CA ARG A 7 0.01 -27.00 0.30
C ARG A 7 0.06 -25.64 -0.37
N LEU A 8 1.27 -25.15 -0.67
CA LEU A 8 1.50 -23.84 -1.29
C LEU A 8 0.66 -23.69 -2.57
N LEU A 9 0.40 -22.44 -2.94
CA LEU A 9 -0.19 -22.08 -4.22
C LEU A 9 0.66 -22.63 -5.35
N TYR A 10 0.00 -23.02 -6.45
CA TYR A 10 0.69 -23.43 -7.67
C TYR A 10 1.71 -22.38 -8.14
N TRP A 11 1.35 -21.09 -8.05
CA TRP A 11 2.22 -19.97 -8.40
C TRP A 11 3.45 -19.84 -7.51
N THR A 12 3.37 -20.28 -6.24
CA THR A 12 4.49 -20.23 -5.30
C THR A 12 5.65 -21.13 -5.75
N TYR A 13 5.35 -22.27 -6.38
CA TYR A 13 6.39 -23.13 -6.96
C TYR A 13 7.10 -22.51 -8.18
N LYS A 14 6.49 -21.50 -8.82
CA LYS A 14 7.09 -20.80 -9.97
C LYS A 14 7.99 -19.63 -9.57
N VAL A 15 8.04 -19.25 -8.30
CA VAL A 15 8.78 -18.06 -7.84
C VAL A 15 10.29 -18.23 -8.03
N GLY A 16 10.82 -19.41 -7.72
CA GLY A 16 12.26 -19.69 -7.80
C GLY A 16 13.09 -18.74 -6.93
N THR A 17 14.32 -18.45 -7.35
CA THR A 17 15.25 -17.54 -6.65
C THR A 17 15.31 -16.14 -7.25
N ASN A 18 14.47 -15.84 -8.25
CA ASN A 18 14.37 -14.52 -8.89
C ASN A 18 12.92 -14.00 -8.81
N PRO A 19 12.41 -13.72 -7.60
CA PRO A 19 11.05 -13.27 -7.41
C PRO A 19 10.86 -11.89 -8.03
N TRP A 20 9.77 -11.72 -8.78
CA TRP A 20 9.37 -10.43 -9.38
C TRP A 20 10.48 -9.77 -10.23
N PRO A 21 10.73 -10.29 -11.45
CA PRO A 21 11.76 -9.76 -12.32
C PRO A 21 11.38 -8.44 -13.02
N GLU A 22 10.14 -7.96 -12.88
CA GLU A 22 9.65 -6.75 -13.54
C GLU A 22 10.06 -5.46 -12.81
N TYR A 23 10.24 -4.36 -13.56
CA TYR A 23 10.61 -3.07 -13.01
C TYR A 23 9.55 -2.55 -11.99
N PRO A 24 9.94 -2.17 -10.76
CA PRO A 24 8.98 -1.91 -9.67
C PRO A 24 8.11 -0.66 -9.81
N ARG A 25 8.53 0.36 -10.59
CA ARG A 25 7.75 1.60 -10.79
C ARG A 25 7.29 1.76 -12.25
N PRO A 26 6.13 1.20 -12.64
CA PRO A 26 5.62 1.28 -14.02
C PRO A 26 5.45 2.69 -14.59
N GLN A 27 5.23 3.68 -13.73
CA GLN A 27 4.99 5.07 -14.10
C GLN A 27 6.29 5.91 -14.19
N LEU A 28 7.44 5.34 -13.82
CA LEU A 28 8.76 5.99 -13.83
C LEU A 28 9.86 4.96 -14.12
N ARG A 29 9.74 4.26 -15.25
CA ARG A 29 10.65 3.17 -15.63
C ARG A 29 11.92 3.70 -16.27
N ARG A 30 13.07 3.14 -15.88
CA ARG A 30 14.35 3.33 -16.57
C ARG A 30 14.84 2.02 -17.16
N ASP A 31 15.62 2.11 -18.23
CA ASP A 31 16.23 0.93 -18.87
C ASP A 31 17.51 0.49 -18.13
N ALA A 32 18.26 1.44 -17.56
CA ALA A 32 19.49 1.17 -16.80
C ALA A 32 19.19 0.83 -15.33
N TRP A 33 18.76 -0.40 -15.07
CA TRP A 33 18.45 -0.88 -13.72
C TRP A 33 18.86 -2.34 -13.52
N LYS A 34 18.96 -2.76 -12.26
CA LYS A 34 19.24 -4.14 -11.86
C LYS A 34 18.45 -4.48 -10.60
N SER A 35 17.71 -5.58 -10.65
CA SER A 35 17.00 -6.11 -9.49
C SER A 35 17.99 -6.64 -8.44
N LEU A 36 17.71 -6.36 -7.17
CA LEU A 36 18.35 -6.96 -6.01
C LEU A 36 17.43 -7.98 -5.32
N SER A 37 16.32 -8.36 -5.93
CA SER A 37 15.48 -9.48 -5.50
C SER A 37 16.28 -10.81 -5.47
N GLY A 38 15.77 -11.78 -4.73
CA GLY A 38 16.34 -13.12 -4.59
C GLY A 38 16.77 -13.43 -3.16
N ILE A 39 17.71 -14.35 -3.00
CA ILE A 39 18.19 -14.77 -1.68
C ILE A 39 19.12 -13.72 -1.09
N TRP A 40 18.84 -13.35 0.16
CA TRP A 40 19.65 -12.51 1.04
C TRP A 40 20.02 -13.34 2.27
N THR A 41 20.95 -12.84 3.10
CA THR A 41 21.21 -13.41 4.42
C THR A 41 20.57 -12.58 5.52
N TRP A 42 20.24 -13.21 6.64
CA TRP A 42 19.39 -12.66 7.70
C TRP A 42 19.76 -13.18 9.09
N LYS A 43 19.51 -12.36 10.12
CA LYS A 43 19.46 -12.79 11.53
C LYS A 43 18.50 -11.90 12.34
N PRO A 44 17.93 -12.41 13.46
CA PRO A 44 17.26 -11.53 14.41
C PRO A 44 18.28 -10.61 15.08
N ALA A 45 17.81 -9.48 15.59
CA ALA A 45 18.63 -8.52 16.30
C ALA A 45 18.09 -8.19 17.69
N ASN A 46 18.88 -7.48 18.49
CA ASN A 46 18.58 -7.17 19.89
C ASN A 46 18.26 -5.68 20.13
N GLY A 47 17.54 -5.03 19.20
CA GLY A 47 17.16 -3.62 19.29
C GLY A 47 18.32 -2.62 19.21
N GLU A 48 18.08 -1.37 19.61
CA GLU A 48 18.99 -0.22 19.39
C GLU A 48 20.46 -0.44 19.82
N LYS A 49 20.71 -1.36 20.75
CA LYS A 49 22.07 -1.72 21.22
C LYS A 49 22.95 -2.36 20.14
N ASP A 50 22.35 -3.03 19.14
CA ASP A 50 23.10 -3.65 18.05
C ASP A 50 23.50 -2.63 16.97
N VAL A 51 22.95 -1.41 16.97
CA VAL A 51 23.30 -0.36 16.00
C VAL A 51 24.73 0.09 16.21
N GLU A 52 25.11 0.29 17.47
CA GLU A 52 26.46 0.74 17.85
C GLU A 52 27.53 -0.29 17.47
N ASN A 53 27.12 -1.55 17.24
CA ASN A 53 27.99 -2.66 16.87
C ASN A 53 27.45 -3.43 15.67
N LEU A 54 27.59 -2.83 14.48
CA LEU A 54 27.14 -3.43 13.22
C LEU A 54 27.70 -4.85 13.02
N PRO A 55 26.90 -5.79 12.49
CA PRO A 55 27.39 -7.10 12.09
C PRO A 55 28.53 -6.97 11.07
N LYS A 56 29.57 -7.80 11.19
CA LYS A 56 30.62 -7.88 10.16
C LYS A 56 30.05 -8.47 8.88
N ALA A 57 30.59 -8.07 7.73
CA ALA A 57 30.19 -8.60 6.43
C ALA A 57 30.39 -10.11 6.37
N GLY A 58 29.38 -10.82 5.88
CA GLY A 58 29.32 -12.27 5.82
C GLY A 58 29.04 -12.95 7.16
N SER A 59 28.63 -12.21 8.20
CA SER A 59 28.31 -12.79 9.51
C SER A 59 26.87 -13.30 9.65
N LEU A 60 26.01 -13.04 8.65
CA LEU A 60 24.63 -13.49 8.65
C LEU A 60 24.52 -14.86 7.97
N GLU A 61 24.05 -15.88 8.71
CA GLU A 61 24.11 -17.29 8.25
C GLU A 61 22.79 -17.84 7.68
N ARG A 62 21.63 -17.22 7.98
CA ARG A 62 20.33 -17.73 7.52
C ARG A 62 19.94 -17.08 6.21
N GLU A 63 19.48 -17.87 5.25
CA GLU A 63 18.96 -17.36 3.99
C GLU A 63 17.50 -16.90 4.14
N VAL A 64 17.14 -15.82 3.44
CA VAL A 64 15.77 -15.32 3.33
C VAL A 64 15.50 -14.87 1.90
N LEU A 65 14.30 -15.17 1.39
CA LEU A 65 13.87 -14.67 0.07
C LEU A 65 13.38 -13.23 0.19
N VAL A 66 13.99 -12.31 -0.54
CA VAL A 66 13.54 -10.91 -0.63
C VAL A 66 13.06 -10.65 -2.07
N PRO A 67 11.88 -10.07 -2.28
CA PRO A 67 10.91 -9.65 -1.25
C PRO A 67 10.04 -10.77 -0.68
N SER A 68 9.80 -10.73 0.63
CA SER A 68 8.74 -11.48 1.30
C SER A 68 8.52 -10.94 2.73
N CYS A 69 7.34 -11.20 3.31
CA CYS A 69 7.16 -11.00 4.76
C CYS A 69 7.86 -12.14 5.51
N ILE A 70 8.59 -11.86 6.59
CA ILE A 70 9.35 -12.91 7.30
C ILE A 70 8.46 -14.00 7.91
N GLU A 71 7.23 -13.64 8.27
CA GLU A 71 6.19 -14.52 8.82
C GLU A 71 5.62 -15.48 7.76
N SER A 72 5.84 -15.17 6.48
CA SER A 72 5.27 -15.88 5.35
C SER A 72 6.09 -17.13 4.98
N ALA A 73 5.45 -18.08 4.28
CA ALA A 73 6.14 -19.26 3.76
C ALA A 73 7.15 -18.90 2.66
N LEU A 74 6.87 -17.84 1.89
CA LEU A 74 7.76 -17.34 0.83
C LEU A 74 9.14 -16.94 1.35
N SER A 75 9.25 -16.48 2.60
CA SER A 75 10.54 -16.08 3.18
C SER A 75 11.50 -17.24 3.37
N GLY A 76 10.98 -18.47 3.48
CA GLY A 76 11.73 -19.65 3.92
C GLY A 76 12.03 -19.67 5.43
N LEU A 77 11.67 -18.61 6.17
CA LEU A 77 11.91 -18.48 7.61
C LEU A 77 10.67 -18.82 8.45
N GLN A 78 9.49 -18.31 8.08
CA GLN A 78 8.22 -18.44 8.81
C GLN A 78 8.32 -18.12 10.31
N ILE A 79 9.06 -17.07 10.67
CA ILE A 79 9.27 -16.68 12.06
C ILE A 79 8.25 -15.61 12.42
N LEU A 80 7.57 -15.80 13.55
CA LEU A 80 6.59 -14.87 14.10
C LEU A 80 7.23 -14.00 15.19
N ASP A 81 6.60 -12.86 15.47
CA ASP A 81 6.92 -11.98 16.61
C ASP A 81 8.37 -11.44 16.65
N VAL A 82 9.04 -11.33 15.49
CA VAL A 82 10.37 -10.71 15.40
C VAL A 82 10.21 -9.24 15.02
N ARG A 83 10.65 -8.35 15.91
CA ARG A 83 10.57 -6.90 15.73
C ARG A 83 11.81 -6.33 15.04
N ASP A 84 12.96 -6.89 15.38
CA ASP A 84 14.26 -6.35 14.99
C ASP A 84 15.09 -7.39 14.24
N MET A 85 15.68 -7.02 13.11
CA MET A 85 16.38 -7.96 12.24
C MET A 85 17.41 -7.31 11.31
N TRP A 86 18.45 -8.07 10.99
CA TRP A 86 19.46 -7.69 10.01
C TRP A 86 19.23 -8.43 8.70
N TYR A 87 19.39 -7.74 7.58
CA TYR A 87 19.54 -8.33 6.25
C TYR A 87 20.88 -7.95 5.66
N GLU A 88 21.48 -8.85 4.90
CA GLU A 88 22.71 -8.60 4.17
C GLU A 88 22.59 -9.11 2.73
N LYS A 89 23.04 -8.29 1.79
CA LYS A 89 23.25 -8.70 0.40
C LYS A 89 24.50 -8.09 -0.17
N THR A 90 25.27 -8.92 -0.85
CA THR A 90 26.40 -8.47 -1.64
C THR A 90 26.04 -8.47 -3.12
N PHE A 91 26.37 -7.39 -3.82
CA PHE A 91 26.10 -7.24 -5.24
C PHE A 91 27.21 -6.46 -5.94
N ASP A 92 27.31 -6.69 -7.25
CA ASP A 92 28.22 -5.95 -8.13
C ASP A 92 27.42 -4.89 -8.90
N VAL A 93 27.99 -3.69 -8.97
CA VAL A 93 27.51 -2.61 -9.84
C VAL A 93 28.10 -2.82 -11.24
N PRO A 94 27.29 -2.79 -12.31
CA PRO A 94 27.78 -2.94 -13.67
C PRO A 94 28.86 -1.89 -14.03
N GLU A 95 29.92 -2.30 -14.73
CA GLU A 95 31.05 -1.41 -15.07
C GLU A 95 30.61 -0.28 -16.02
N GLU A 96 29.58 -0.50 -16.83
CA GLU A 96 28.97 0.50 -17.70
C GLU A 96 28.29 1.66 -16.94
N TRP A 97 28.10 1.54 -15.61
CA TRP A 97 27.56 2.62 -14.77
C TRP A 97 28.65 3.45 -14.10
N LYS A 98 29.92 3.20 -14.45
CA LYS A 98 31.05 4.01 -14.03
C LYS A 98 30.80 5.48 -14.41
N ASP A 99 31.04 6.36 -13.44
CA ASP A 99 30.82 7.82 -13.54
C ASP A 99 29.34 8.27 -13.56
N ARG A 100 28.38 7.37 -13.30
CA ARG A 100 26.96 7.72 -13.07
C ARG A 100 26.62 7.69 -11.57
N ARG A 101 25.59 8.43 -11.17
CA ARG A 101 24.97 8.26 -9.84
C ARG A 101 24.17 6.95 -9.85
N VAL A 102 24.18 6.22 -8.75
CA VAL A 102 23.40 4.99 -8.61
C VAL A 102 22.46 5.13 -7.44
N LEU A 103 21.17 5.03 -7.73
CA LEU A 103 20.13 5.07 -6.72
C LEU A 103 19.84 3.65 -6.27
N LEU A 104 19.94 3.43 -4.96
CA LEU A 104 19.35 2.24 -4.32
C LEU A 104 17.91 2.57 -3.95
N ASN A 105 16.98 1.75 -4.39
CA ASN A 105 15.56 1.93 -4.16
C ASN A 105 14.99 0.73 -3.41
N PHE A 106 14.13 1.02 -2.43
CA PHE A 106 13.26 0.04 -1.77
C PHE A 106 11.81 0.41 -2.09
N GLU A 107 11.00 -0.56 -2.51
CA GLU A 107 9.59 -0.31 -2.82
C GLU A 107 8.78 -0.15 -1.51
N SER A 108 9.10 -0.96 -0.49
CA SER A 108 8.61 -0.82 0.88
C SER A 108 9.52 -1.56 1.88
N VAL A 109 9.71 -0.93 3.04
CA VAL A 109 10.32 -1.49 4.24
C VAL A 109 9.52 -0.94 5.44
N ASP A 110 9.12 -1.79 6.38
CA ASP A 110 8.08 -1.43 7.38
C ASP A 110 8.65 -1.37 8.81
N TYR A 111 8.78 -0.25 9.56
CA TYR A 111 8.25 1.14 9.43
C TYR A 111 9.24 2.34 9.39
N LYS A 112 10.58 2.16 9.31
CA LYS A 112 11.58 3.26 9.12
C LYS A 112 12.75 2.76 8.22
N ALA A 113 13.57 3.62 7.59
CA ALA A 113 14.81 3.18 6.89
C ALA A 113 15.84 4.33 6.76
N THR A 114 17.13 4.00 6.75
CA THR A 114 18.30 4.82 6.33
C THR A 114 19.19 3.88 5.48
N VAL A 115 20.36 4.21 4.94
CA VAL A 115 21.27 3.18 4.40
C VAL A 115 22.65 3.40 5.00
N LEU A 116 23.15 2.65 6.00
CA LEU A 116 22.64 2.27 7.33
C LEU A 116 21.12 2.25 7.58
N VAL A 117 20.42 1.13 7.38
CA VAL A 117 18.94 1.06 7.52
C VAL A 117 18.48 0.88 8.96
N PHE A 118 17.38 1.49 9.39
CA PHE A 118 16.72 1.32 10.69
C PHE A 118 15.21 1.23 10.52
N VAL A 119 14.59 0.10 10.83
CA VAL A 119 13.17 -0.17 10.57
C VAL A 119 12.43 -0.62 11.84
N GLN A 120 11.45 0.10 12.39
CA GLN A 120 10.63 -0.41 13.51
C GLN A 120 9.28 -0.86 12.99
N ASP A 121 8.81 -2.10 13.20
CA ASP A 121 7.37 -2.38 13.06
C ASP A 121 6.79 -2.71 14.44
N PRO A 122 6.06 -1.78 15.09
CA PRO A 122 5.37 -2.11 16.32
C PRO A 122 4.09 -2.93 16.06
N THR A 123 3.69 -3.12 14.80
CA THR A 123 2.39 -3.61 14.36
C THR A 123 1.30 -2.87 15.13
N ASP A 124 0.53 -3.53 16.00
CA ASP A 124 -0.52 -2.92 16.81
C ASP A 124 -0.10 -2.63 18.27
N SER A 125 1.18 -2.79 18.62
CA SER A 125 1.70 -2.41 19.94
C SER A 125 1.88 -0.89 20.10
N ASP A 126 1.95 -0.13 19.00
CA ASP A 126 1.95 1.33 18.97
C ASP A 126 0.75 1.90 18.16
N ILE A 127 0.53 3.21 18.16
CA ILE A 127 -0.55 3.86 17.38
C ILE A 127 0.03 4.39 16.06
N ILE A 128 -0.04 3.55 15.03
CA ILE A 128 0.42 3.88 13.67
C ILE A 128 -0.61 3.39 12.63
N PRO A 129 -0.51 3.81 11.36
CA PRO A 129 -1.30 3.21 10.28
C PRO A 129 -0.90 1.74 10.10
N ILE A 130 -1.77 0.84 10.54
CA ILE A 130 -1.54 -0.62 10.55
C ILE A 130 -2.34 -1.36 9.48
N GLY A 131 -3.35 -0.71 8.92
CA GLY A 131 -4.37 -1.38 8.13
C GLY A 131 -5.07 -2.46 8.95
N LYS A 132 -5.09 -3.71 8.44
CA LYS A 132 -5.70 -4.86 9.12
C LYS A 132 -4.69 -5.76 9.83
N GLN A 133 -3.45 -5.32 10.03
CA GLN A 133 -2.41 -6.13 10.65
C GLN A 133 -2.51 -6.14 12.18
N THR A 134 -2.25 -7.27 12.83
CA THR A 134 -2.17 -7.41 14.30
C THR A 134 -1.21 -8.52 14.71
N LEU A 135 -0.60 -8.38 15.89
CA LEU A 135 0.17 -9.45 16.54
C LEU A 135 -0.73 -10.59 17.06
N LYS A 136 -2.04 -10.35 17.21
CA LYS A 136 -3.01 -11.34 17.69
C LYS A 136 -4.19 -11.47 16.72
N PRO A 137 -4.02 -12.20 15.60
CA PRO A 137 -5.04 -12.32 14.56
C PRO A 137 -6.38 -12.79 15.12
N SER A 138 -7.45 -12.06 14.77
CA SER A 138 -8.80 -12.35 15.21
C SER A 138 -9.83 -11.64 14.34
N HIS A 139 -10.85 -12.37 13.93
CA HIS A 139 -11.94 -11.90 13.07
C HIS A 139 -11.45 -11.16 11.82
N ILE A 140 -11.52 -9.82 11.85
CA ILE A 140 -11.23 -8.92 10.72
C ILE A 140 -9.78 -8.41 10.71
N PHE A 141 -8.98 -8.76 11.72
CA PHE A 141 -7.57 -8.43 11.81
C PHE A 141 -6.72 -9.67 11.53
N TYR A 142 -5.72 -9.50 10.67
CA TYR A 142 -4.91 -10.56 10.08
C TYR A 142 -3.47 -10.54 10.59
N ARG A 143 -2.72 -11.60 10.28
CA ARG A 143 -1.29 -11.72 10.61
C ARG A 143 -0.48 -10.52 10.11
N SER A 144 0.38 -10.00 11.00
CA SER A 144 1.36 -8.96 10.67
C SER A 144 2.34 -9.42 9.58
N CYS A 145 2.76 -8.48 8.75
CA CYS A 145 3.80 -8.65 7.75
C CYS A 145 4.92 -7.65 8.03
N SER A 146 6.11 -8.15 8.36
CA SER A 146 7.30 -7.31 8.58
C SER A 146 8.46 -7.69 7.66
N GLY A 147 9.51 -6.86 7.62
CA GLY A 147 10.69 -7.06 6.77
C GLY A 147 10.64 -6.34 5.42
N ILE A 148 11.50 -6.77 4.48
CA ILE A 148 11.54 -6.24 3.10
C ILE A 148 10.58 -7.07 2.23
N TRP A 149 9.31 -6.68 2.22
CA TRP A 149 8.22 -7.41 1.55
C TRP A 149 7.87 -6.87 0.15
N GLN A 150 8.59 -5.85 -0.34
CA GLN A 150 8.52 -5.38 -1.73
C GLN A 150 9.92 -5.21 -2.35
N GLN A 151 10.00 -4.99 -3.67
CA GLN A 151 11.25 -5.15 -4.41
C GLN A 151 12.35 -4.17 -3.98
N VAL A 152 13.61 -4.60 -4.13
CA VAL A 152 14.81 -3.77 -3.97
C VAL A 152 15.56 -3.76 -5.29
N TRP A 153 15.99 -2.60 -5.75
CA TRP A 153 16.71 -2.48 -7.02
C TRP A 153 17.68 -1.30 -7.01
N ILE A 154 18.65 -1.35 -7.93
CA ILE A 154 19.54 -0.24 -8.23
C ILE A 154 19.28 0.29 -9.64
N GLU A 155 19.43 1.59 -9.84
CA GLU A 155 19.35 2.23 -11.16
C GLU A 155 20.44 3.27 -11.33
N ALA A 156 20.97 3.40 -12.55
CA ALA A 156 21.97 4.42 -12.87
C ALA A 156 21.31 5.65 -13.48
N VAL A 157 21.61 6.81 -12.90
CA VAL A 157 21.05 8.11 -13.28
C VAL A 157 22.15 9.13 -13.53
N PRO A 158 21.91 10.15 -14.38
CA PRO A 158 22.79 11.31 -14.46
C PRO A 158 22.77 12.14 -13.17
N ASN A 159 23.67 13.13 -13.09
CA ASN A 159 23.76 14.01 -11.92
C ASN A 159 22.50 14.84 -11.66
N ASP A 160 21.82 15.30 -12.73
CA ASP A 160 20.43 15.73 -12.63
C ASP A 160 19.55 14.67 -13.29
N HIS A 161 18.47 14.28 -12.61
CA HIS A 161 17.61 13.19 -13.04
C HIS A 161 16.17 13.42 -12.60
N ILE A 162 15.25 12.74 -13.27
CA ILE A 162 13.81 12.87 -13.02
C ILE A 162 13.44 12.15 -11.72
N THR A 163 12.98 12.90 -10.72
CA THR A 163 12.55 12.34 -9.43
C THR A 163 11.08 11.99 -9.44
N GLN A 164 10.26 12.78 -10.16
CA GLN A 164 8.82 12.59 -10.23
C GLN A 164 8.28 13.09 -11.58
N LEU A 165 7.26 12.41 -12.08
CA LEU A 165 6.44 12.87 -13.19
C LEU A 165 5.01 13.09 -12.66
N ASP A 166 4.40 14.21 -13.02
CA ASP A 166 2.96 14.41 -12.84
C ASP A 166 2.33 14.48 -14.23
N VAL A 167 1.49 13.51 -14.57
CA VAL A 167 0.86 13.43 -15.89
C VAL A 167 -0.66 13.30 -15.74
N ALA A 168 -1.40 14.20 -16.37
CA ALA A 168 -2.85 14.16 -16.45
C ALA A 168 -3.31 14.33 -17.89
N ALA A 169 -3.98 13.31 -18.45
CA ALA A 169 -4.53 13.31 -19.79
C ALA A 169 -6.06 13.31 -19.74
N GLY A 170 -6.67 14.46 -20.04
CA GLY A 170 -8.13 14.64 -20.04
C GLY A 170 -8.80 14.03 -21.26
N ALA A 171 -10.08 13.68 -21.15
CA ALA A 171 -10.87 13.17 -22.27
C ALA A 171 -11.07 14.19 -23.41
N ASP A 172 -10.78 15.47 -23.14
CA ASP A 172 -10.74 16.56 -24.13
C ASP A 172 -9.44 16.57 -24.97
N GLY A 173 -8.51 15.64 -24.70
CA GLY A 173 -7.21 15.57 -25.37
C GLY A 173 -6.16 16.50 -24.78
N LYS A 174 -6.49 17.30 -23.76
CA LYS A 174 -5.50 18.13 -23.06
C LYS A 174 -4.64 17.27 -22.15
N VAL A 175 -3.33 17.35 -22.33
CA VAL A 175 -2.33 16.69 -21.49
C VAL A 175 -1.59 17.75 -20.70
N SER A 176 -1.54 17.58 -19.38
CA SER A 176 -0.68 18.34 -18.48
C SER A 176 0.46 17.45 -18.01
N VAL A 177 1.67 18.00 -18.04
CA VAL A 177 2.91 17.33 -17.66
C VAL A 177 3.72 18.26 -16.78
N ASN A 178 4.15 17.78 -15.62
CA ASN A 178 5.20 18.41 -14.83
C ASN A 178 6.32 17.39 -14.57
N VAL A 179 7.55 17.75 -14.92
CA VAL A 179 8.74 16.91 -14.78
C VAL A 179 9.59 17.49 -13.68
N HIS A 180 9.65 16.81 -12.53
CA HIS A 180 10.45 17.24 -11.39
C HIS A 180 11.85 16.63 -11.46
N THR A 181 12.87 17.43 -11.19
CA THR A 181 14.27 16.97 -11.23
C THR A 181 14.98 17.11 -9.90
N SER A 182 16.01 16.29 -9.69
CA SER A 182 16.78 16.23 -8.44
C SER A 182 17.46 17.54 -8.05
N GLN A 183 18.00 18.29 -9.02
CA GLN A 183 18.67 19.56 -8.73
C GLN A 183 17.71 20.76 -8.76
N GLN A 184 16.42 20.52 -9.07
CA GLN A 184 15.41 21.56 -9.31
C GLN A 184 15.84 22.61 -10.36
N ALA A 185 16.83 22.29 -11.19
CA ALA A 185 17.31 23.15 -12.25
C ALA A 185 16.26 23.20 -13.38
N LYS A 186 16.19 24.35 -14.05
CA LYS A 186 15.38 24.48 -15.28
C LYS A 186 16.19 23.95 -16.45
N GLU A 187 15.68 22.90 -17.05
CA GLU A 187 16.28 22.23 -18.19
C GLU A 187 15.19 21.92 -19.22
N PHE A 188 15.56 21.82 -20.50
CA PHE A 188 14.63 21.37 -21.52
C PHE A 188 14.45 19.86 -21.45
N PHE A 189 13.22 19.42 -21.65
CA PHE A 189 12.91 18.00 -21.85
C PHE A 189 12.12 17.82 -23.13
N GLN A 190 12.27 16.65 -23.76
CA GLN A 190 11.40 16.18 -24.82
C GLN A 190 10.42 15.15 -24.26
N VAL A 191 9.14 15.33 -24.57
CA VAL A 191 8.08 14.37 -24.27
C VAL A 191 7.56 13.76 -25.57
N THR A 192 7.49 12.43 -25.63
CA THR A 192 6.96 11.67 -26.76
C THR A 192 5.84 10.76 -26.30
N LEU A 193 4.68 10.89 -26.95
CA LEU A 193 3.51 10.04 -26.76
C LEU A 193 3.37 9.07 -27.94
N THR A 194 3.26 7.78 -27.67
CA THR A 194 3.16 6.72 -28.69
C THR A 194 1.95 5.81 -28.42
N GLU A 195 1.30 5.32 -29.48
CA GLU A 195 0.29 4.27 -29.37
C GLU A 195 0.93 2.91 -29.07
N ALA A 196 0.08 1.91 -28.78
CA ALA A 196 0.52 0.53 -28.56
C ALA A 196 1.22 -0.11 -29.77
N ASP A 197 0.95 0.37 -30.99
CA ASP A 197 1.63 -0.07 -32.22
C ASP A 197 3.01 0.59 -32.43
N GLY A 198 3.41 1.49 -31.54
CA GLY A 198 4.67 2.23 -31.61
C GLY A 198 4.60 3.53 -32.43
N SER A 199 3.45 3.87 -33.01
CA SER A 199 3.30 5.13 -33.76
C SER A 199 3.31 6.35 -32.84
N THR A 200 4.08 7.38 -33.20
CA THR A 200 4.13 8.64 -32.45
C THR A 200 2.89 9.48 -32.71
N LYS A 201 2.18 9.83 -31.64
CA LYS A 201 1.01 10.71 -31.68
C LYS A 201 1.33 12.17 -31.41
N ALA A 202 2.26 12.42 -30.49
CA ALA A 202 2.67 13.76 -30.15
C ALA A 202 4.13 13.75 -29.71
N SER A 203 4.85 14.80 -30.06
CA SER A 203 6.19 15.08 -29.56
C SER A 203 6.31 16.56 -29.29
N HIS A 204 6.62 16.93 -28.05
CA HIS A 204 6.74 18.31 -27.63
C HIS A 204 7.97 18.49 -26.74
N SER A 205 8.36 19.74 -26.55
CA SER A 205 9.41 20.12 -25.61
C SER A 205 8.85 21.05 -24.54
N GLY A 206 9.31 20.86 -23.31
CA GLY A 206 8.94 21.67 -22.16
C GLY A 206 10.16 22.01 -21.31
N VAL A 207 9.92 22.71 -20.20
CA VAL A 207 10.94 23.04 -19.21
C VAL A 207 10.58 22.35 -17.89
N THR A 208 11.57 21.73 -17.25
CA THR A 208 11.41 21.03 -15.97
C THR A 208 10.92 21.95 -14.85
N ASN A 209 10.33 21.35 -13.81
CA ASN A 209 9.82 22.02 -12.61
C ASN A 209 8.75 23.09 -12.90
N GLN A 210 8.06 22.95 -14.03
CA GLN A 210 6.97 23.81 -14.47
C GLN A 210 5.92 22.98 -15.20
N GLU A 211 4.64 23.28 -14.95
CA GLU A 211 3.54 22.67 -15.68
C GLU A 211 3.58 23.06 -17.16
N PHE A 212 3.70 22.06 -18.03
CA PHE A 212 3.62 22.18 -19.48
C PHE A 212 2.35 21.49 -19.97
N THR A 213 1.62 22.13 -20.88
CA THR A 213 0.38 21.57 -21.43
C THR A 213 0.41 21.55 -22.95
N PHE A 214 -0.11 20.47 -23.53
CA PHE A 214 -0.30 20.32 -24.97
C PHE A 214 -1.60 19.57 -25.25
N THR A 215 -2.04 19.56 -26.50
CA THR A 215 -3.30 18.92 -26.91
C THR A 215 -3.02 17.83 -27.94
N VAL A 216 -3.65 16.68 -27.74
CA VAL A 216 -3.67 15.56 -28.70
C VAL A 216 -5.04 15.53 -29.36
N GLU A 217 -5.08 15.55 -30.68
CA GLU A 217 -6.34 15.53 -31.43
C GLU A 217 -6.96 14.12 -31.39
N SER A 218 -8.26 14.08 -31.05
CA SER A 218 -9.11 12.87 -31.08
C SER A 218 -8.46 11.61 -30.47
N PRO A 219 -8.03 11.63 -29.20
CA PRO A 219 -7.45 10.45 -28.55
C PRO A 219 -8.51 9.36 -28.32
N LYS A 220 -8.11 8.10 -28.49
CA LYS A 220 -8.87 6.96 -27.94
C LYS A 220 -8.89 7.07 -26.41
N LEU A 221 -10.08 7.07 -25.83
CA LEU A 221 -10.28 7.24 -24.40
C LEU A 221 -10.11 5.92 -23.64
N TRP A 222 -9.64 6.03 -22.41
CA TRP A 222 -9.63 4.92 -21.47
C TRP A 222 -11.03 4.69 -20.91
N TRP A 223 -11.52 3.46 -21.06
CA TRP A 223 -12.78 2.98 -20.48
C TRP A 223 -12.57 1.63 -19.79
N PRO A 224 -13.41 1.27 -18.80
CA PRO A 224 -13.34 -0.04 -18.18
C PRO A 224 -13.58 -1.19 -19.17
N ASP A 225 -14.34 -0.98 -20.25
CA ASP A 225 -14.59 -1.98 -21.29
C ASP A 225 -13.67 -1.84 -22.51
N SER A 226 -12.91 -0.75 -22.62
CA SER A 226 -11.95 -0.49 -23.70
C SER A 226 -10.78 0.37 -23.18
N PRO A 227 -9.82 -0.22 -22.45
CA PRO A 227 -8.76 0.53 -21.76
C PRO A 227 -7.64 0.96 -22.71
N ALA A 228 -7.87 2.01 -23.50
CA ALA A 228 -6.84 2.57 -24.37
C ALA A 228 -5.71 3.23 -23.55
N LEU A 229 -4.47 2.77 -23.75
CA LEU A 229 -3.27 3.29 -23.10
C LEU A 229 -2.26 3.76 -24.15
N TYR A 230 -1.48 4.77 -23.80
CA TYR A 230 -0.43 5.37 -24.61
C TYR A 230 0.88 5.33 -23.83
N ASN A 231 1.95 4.94 -24.50
CA ASN A 231 3.28 4.99 -23.92
C ASN A 231 3.78 6.43 -23.93
N PHE A 232 4.37 6.84 -22.83
CA PHE A 232 4.81 8.20 -22.57
C PHE A 232 6.29 8.18 -22.22
N THR A 233 7.14 8.82 -23.03
CA THR A 233 8.58 8.85 -22.79
C THR A 233 9.03 10.30 -22.58
N VAL A 234 9.79 10.54 -21.52
CA VAL A 234 10.41 11.83 -21.23
C VAL A 234 11.91 11.67 -21.31
N THR A 235 12.58 12.59 -21.98
CA THR A 235 14.05 12.64 -22.12
C THR A 235 14.53 14.04 -21.77
N LEU A 236 15.38 14.14 -20.76
CA LEU A 236 16.09 15.37 -20.42
C LEU A 236 17.24 15.59 -21.41
N GLU A 237 17.63 16.84 -21.64
CA GLU A 237 18.82 17.21 -22.41
C GLU A 237 20.12 16.71 -21.75
N SER A 238 20.16 16.65 -20.42
CA SER A 238 21.19 16.03 -19.58
C SER A 238 21.29 14.51 -19.74
N GLY A 239 20.34 13.91 -20.46
CA GLY A 239 20.39 12.51 -20.90
C GLY A 239 19.63 11.53 -20.01
N ASP A 240 18.92 11.97 -18.95
CA ASP A 240 18.02 11.07 -18.23
C ASP A 240 16.79 10.75 -19.10
N LYS A 241 16.40 9.48 -19.13
CA LYS A 241 15.29 8.99 -19.94
C LYS A 241 14.43 8.06 -19.12
N VAL A 242 13.15 8.41 -19.04
CA VAL A 242 12.15 7.64 -18.31
C VAL A 242 10.98 7.28 -19.22
N HIS A 243 10.46 6.07 -18.99
CA HIS A 243 9.29 5.52 -19.65
C HIS A 243 8.13 5.44 -18.66
N SER A 244 6.96 5.83 -19.13
CA SER A 244 5.71 5.86 -18.40
C SER A 244 4.56 5.53 -19.37
N TYR A 245 3.32 5.59 -18.90
CA TYR A 245 2.14 5.46 -19.74
C TYR A 245 0.97 6.23 -19.17
N THR A 246 0.02 6.60 -20.03
CA THR A 246 -1.19 7.32 -19.63
C THR A 246 -2.40 6.84 -20.42
N GLY A 247 -3.59 7.12 -19.90
CA GLY A 247 -4.87 6.85 -20.54
C GLY A 247 -5.71 8.12 -20.52
N PHE A 248 -6.23 8.52 -21.68
CA PHE A 248 -7.04 9.74 -21.79
C PHE A 248 -8.39 9.52 -21.13
N ARG A 249 -8.63 10.17 -20.00
CA ARG A 249 -9.91 10.09 -19.30
C ARG A 249 -10.13 11.23 -18.30
N THR A 250 -11.39 11.61 -18.13
CA THR A 250 -11.81 12.63 -17.16
C THR A 250 -12.74 12.01 -16.12
N ILE A 251 -12.39 12.12 -14.84
CA ILE A 251 -13.30 11.78 -13.74
C ILE A 251 -13.90 13.07 -13.21
N SER A 252 -15.20 13.08 -13.00
CA SER A 252 -15.90 14.22 -12.38
C SER A 252 -17.15 13.77 -11.67
N LYS A 253 -17.82 14.70 -10.98
CA LYS A 253 -19.19 14.51 -10.49
C LYS A 253 -20.11 15.44 -11.25
N GLY A 254 -21.32 14.99 -11.54
CA GLY A 254 -22.33 15.83 -12.19
C GLY A 254 -23.75 15.33 -11.91
N LYS A 255 -24.73 16.19 -12.16
CA LYS A 255 -26.15 15.84 -11.99
C LYS A 255 -26.66 15.10 -13.22
N VAL A 256 -27.12 13.87 -13.03
CA VAL A 256 -27.80 13.06 -14.04
C VAL A 256 -29.19 12.73 -13.51
N ASN A 257 -30.23 13.23 -14.18
CA ASN A 257 -31.62 13.10 -13.75
C ASN A 257 -31.87 13.57 -12.30
N GLY A 258 -31.26 14.70 -11.93
CA GLY A 258 -31.41 15.31 -10.61
C GLY A 258 -30.56 14.69 -9.49
N VAL A 259 -29.84 13.60 -9.76
CA VAL A 259 -28.96 12.92 -8.79
C VAL A 259 -27.50 13.22 -9.11
N THR A 260 -26.70 13.57 -8.10
CA THR A 260 -25.24 13.69 -8.23
C THR A 260 -24.62 12.31 -8.43
N ARG A 261 -23.94 12.10 -9.55
CA ARG A 261 -23.36 10.82 -9.95
C ARG A 261 -21.88 10.94 -10.31
N PRO A 262 -21.09 9.86 -10.18
CA PRO A 262 -19.73 9.80 -10.66
C PRO A 262 -19.76 9.69 -12.18
N LEU A 263 -19.03 10.57 -12.85
CA LEU A 263 -18.90 10.60 -14.30
C LEU A 263 -17.50 10.17 -14.70
N LEU A 264 -17.43 9.32 -15.71
CA LEU A 264 -16.22 9.00 -16.46
C LEU A 264 -16.42 9.47 -17.89
N ASN A 265 -15.54 10.35 -18.35
CA ASN A 265 -15.58 10.99 -19.66
C ASN A 265 -16.93 11.69 -19.94
N GLY A 266 -17.56 12.24 -18.89
CA GLY A 266 -18.85 12.92 -18.95
C GLY A 266 -20.08 12.02 -18.81
N GLU A 267 -19.91 10.70 -18.77
CA GLU A 267 -21.02 9.75 -18.67
C GLU A 267 -21.09 9.08 -17.29
N PHE A 268 -22.30 8.85 -16.77
CA PHE A 268 -22.48 8.13 -15.51
C PHE A 268 -22.09 6.66 -15.65
N VAL A 269 -21.09 6.22 -14.89
CA VAL A 269 -20.68 4.81 -14.82
C VAL A 269 -20.95 4.29 -13.42
N PHE A 270 -21.79 3.26 -13.32
CA PHE A 270 -22.03 2.58 -12.04
C PHE A 270 -20.78 1.82 -11.62
N GLN A 271 -20.20 2.19 -10.49
CA GLN A 271 -18.97 1.56 -9.98
C GLN A 271 -19.34 0.31 -9.18
N PHE A 272 -19.10 -0.86 -9.74
CA PHE A 272 -19.38 -2.14 -9.09
C PHE A 272 -18.11 -2.97 -8.97
N GLY A 273 -17.69 -3.21 -7.74
CA GLY A 273 -16.46 -3.95 -7.45
C GLY A 273 -16.52 -4.77 -6.18
N THR A 274 -15.38 -5.30 -5.80
CA THR A 274 -15.16 -6.04 -4.55
C THR A 274 -14.12 -5.35 -3.67
N LEU A 275 -14.13 -5.67 -2.38
CA LEU A 275 -12.98 -5.39 -1.52
C LEU A 275 -11.82 -6.32 -1.87
N ASP A 276 -10.64 -5.75 -2.04
CA ASP A 276 -9.38 -6.46 -2.12
C ASP A 276 -8.52 -6.13 -0.90
N GLN A 277 -8.22 -7.16 -0.11
CA GLN A 277 -7.39 -7.06 1.09
C GLN A 277 -5.90 -7.21 0.80
N GLY A 278 -5.53 -7.74 -0.37
CA GLY A 278 -4.13 -7.93 -0.76
C GLY A 278 -3.36 -9.05 -0.03
N PHE A 279 -4.05 -9.91 0.73
CA PHE A 279 -3.42 -11.01 1.47
C PHE A 279 -3.32 -12.32 0.66
N TRP A 280 -2.19 -12.99 0.85
CA TRP A 280 -1.81 -14.26 0.22
C TRP A 280 -1.41 -15.28 1.30
N PRO A 281 -1.87 -16.54 1.23
CA PRO A 281 -1.57 -17.56 2.25
C PRO A 281 -0.08 -17.83 2.41
N ASP A 282 0.67 -17.79 1.31
CA ASP A 282 2.09 -18.13 1.30
C ASP A 282 2.99 -16.90 1.48
N GLY A 283 2.47 -15.70 1.22
CA GLY A 283 3.27 -14.48 1.10
C GLY A 283 2.77 -13.27 1.88
N LEU A 284 1.61 -13.38 2.54
CA LEU A 284 0.88 -12.30 3.21
C LEU A 284 0.68 -11.12 2.25
N TYR A 285 1.37 -9.99 2.42
CA TYR A 285 1.30 -8.85 1.47
C TYR A 285 2.12 -9.02 0.19
N THR A 286 2.84 -10.12 0.05
CA THR A 286 3.60 -10.43 -1.16
C THR A 286 2.85 -11.47 -1.99
N PRO A 287 2.13 -11.08 -3.07
CA PRO A 287 1.70 -12.05 -4.06
C PRO A 287 2.89 -12.90 -4.54
N PRO A 288 2.72 -14.21 -4.77
CA PRO A 288 3.83 -15.07 -5.21
C PRO A 288 4.50 -14.55 -6.49
N ASN A 289 3.71 -14.18 -7.49
CA ASN A 289 4.20 -13.62 -8.75
C ASN A 289 3.11 -12.80 -9.47
N ARG A 290 3.48 -12.17 -10.59
CA ARG A 290 2.58 -11.33 -11.41
C ARG A 290 1.37 -12.10 -11.96
N GLU A 291 1.54 -13.38 -12.28
CA GLU A 291 0.45 -14.25 -12.78
C GLU A 291 -0.64 -14.42 -11.72
N ALA A 292 -0.26 -14.75 -10.48
CA ALA A 292 -1.18 -14.87 -9.35
C ALA A 292 -1.91 -13.54 -9.08
N MET A 293 -1.19 -12.43 -9.06
CA MET A 293 -1.78 -11.11 -8.86
C MET A 293 -2.84 -10.78 -9.93
N ILE A 294 -2.55 -11.07 -11.21
CA ILE A 294 -3.47 -10.81 -12.32
C ILE A 294 -4.67 -11.75 -12.31
N TYR A 295 -4.54 -12.96 -11.77
CA TYR A 295 -5.63 -13.93 -11.66
C TYR A 295 -6.83 -13.35 -10.90
N ASP A 296 -6.61 -12.76 -9.72
CA ASP A 296 -7.69 -12.17 -8.92
C ASP A 296 -8.41 -11.05 -9.70
N LEU A 297 -7.69 -10.20 -10.42
CA LEU A 297 -8.27 -9.13 -11.24
C LEU A 297 -9.05 -9.65 -12.46
N ARG A 298 -8.53 -10.68 -13.14
CA ARG A 298 -9.22 -11.33 -14.26
C ARG A 298 -10.50 -12.03 -13.82
N LEU A 299 -10.48 -12.65 -12.64
CA LEU A 299 -11.67 -13.27 -12.05
C LEU A 299 -12.79 -12.24 -11.86
N LEU A 300 -12.47 -11.06 -11.30
CA LEU A 300 -13.45 -9.98 -11.15
C LEU A 300 -14.03 -9.53 -12.49
N LYS A 301 -13.17 -9.38 -13.50
CA LYS A 301 -13.59 -9.05 -14.87
C LYS A 301 -14.53 -10.09 -15.46
N GLN A 302 -14.25 -11.37 -15.23
CA GLN A 302 -15.06 -12.48 -15.72
C GLN A 302 -16.48 -12.44 -15.15
N PHE A 303 -16.65 -12.11 -13.86
CA PHE A 303 -17.99 -11.92 -13.27
C PHE A 303 -18.72 -10.67 -13.77
N GLY A 304 -18.02 -9.75 -14.44
CA GLY A 304 -18.58 -8.52 -14.95
C GLY A 304 -18.36 -7.31 -14.04
N PHE A 305 -17.60 -7.43 -12.95
CA PHE A 305 -17.20 -6.26 -12.15
C PHE A 305 -16.36 -5.29 -13.00
N ASN A 306 -16.50 -4.00 -12.72
CA ASN A 306 -15.76 -2.94 -13.40
C ASN A 306 -14.88 -2.11 -12.45
N ALA A 307 -14.91 -2.41 -11.16
CA ALA A 307 -14.09 -1.76 -10.15
C ALA A 307 -13.49 -2.77 -9.17
N VAL A 308 -12.47 -2.33 -8.44
CA VAL A 308 -11.90 -3.00 -7.26
C VAL A 308 -11.59 -1.92 -6.23
N ARG A 309 -11.89 -2.19 -4.95
CA ARG A 309 -11.55 -1.30 -3.84
C ARG A 309 -10.40 -1.90 -3.06
N LYS A 310 -9.23 -1.27 -3.12
CA LYS A 310 -8.06 -1.64 -2.32
C LYS A 310 -8.34 -1.21 -0.89
N HIS A 311 -8.63 -2.18 -0.03
CA HIS A 311 -9.29 -1.94 1.25
C HIS A 311 -8.27 -1.85 2.38
N VAL A 312 -8.00 -0.63 2.83
CA VAL A 312 -7.10 -0.32 3.96
C VAL A 312 -5.70 -0.95 3.81
N ASP A 313 -5.32 -1.26 2.57
CA ASP A 313 -4.19 -2.09 2.22
C ASP A 313 -3.29 -1.36 1.21
N GLN A 314 -1.99 -1.52 1.39
CA GLN A 314 -0.92 -0.98 0.56
C GLN A 314 -0.05 -2.06 -0.10
N SER A 315 -0.49 -3.31 -0.12
CA SER A 315 0.27 -4.37 -0.77
C SER A 315 0.48 -4.10 -2.28
N ARG A 316 1.75 -3.92 -2.68
CA ARG A 316 2.27 -3.86 -4.07
C ARG A 316 1.42 -3.06 -5.05
N THR A 317 1.15 -1.82 -4.70
CA THR A 317 0.20 -0.93 -5.38
C THR A 317 0.53 -0.65 -6.85
N GLY A 318 1.79 -0.36 -7.20
CA GLY A 318 2.14 0.06 -8.57
C GLY A 318 1.87 -1.01 -9.65
N SER A 319 2.24 -2.26 -9.38
CA SER A 319 2.02 -3.38 -10.32
C SER A 319 0.54 -3.76 -10.42
N VAL A 320 -0.20 -3.70 -9.30
CA VAL A 320 -1.65 -3.93 -9.29
C VAL A 320 -2.37 -2.87 -10.10
N TYR A 321 -2.05 -1.58 -9.92
CA TYR A 321 -2.67 -0.51 -10.69
C TYR A 321 -2.35 -0.60 -12.17
N GLN A 322 -1.11 -0.94 -12.55
CA GLN A 322 -0.78 -1.19 -13.96
C GLN A 322 -1.63 -2.32 -14.54
N ALA A 323 -1.84 -3.40 -13.80
CA ALA A 323 -2.72 -4.47 -14.25
C ALA A 323 -4.18 -4.01 -14.37
N CYS A 324 -4.68 -3.20 -13.43
CA CYS A 324 -6.00 -2.58 -13.51
C CYS A 324 -6.13 -1.63 -14.72
N ASP A 325 -5.09 -0.85 -15.03
CA ASP A 325 -5.03 0.03 -16.20
C ASP A 325 -5.15 -0.76 -17.49
N GLN A 326 -4.40 -1.86 -17.60
CA GLN A 326 -4.38 -2.75 -18.77
C GLN A 326 -5.68 -3.54 -18.93
N LEU A 327 -6.28 -4.00 -17.83
CA LEU A 327 -7.53 -4.78 -17.83
C LEU A 327 -8.79 -3.91 -17.88
N GLY A 328 -8.68 -2.61 -17.61
CA GLY A 328 -9.80 -1.69 -17.50
C GLY A 328 -10.61 -1.86 -16.22
N LEU A 329 -9.98 -2.01 -15.06
CA LEU A 329 -10.66 -1.97 -13.76
C LEU A 329 -10.49 -0.59 -13.12
N MET A 330 -11.59 0.02 -12.68
CA MET A 330 -11.53 1.22 -11.86
C MET A 330 -11.05 0.85 -10.45
N VAL A 331 -10.19 1.67 -9.87
CA VAL A 331 -9.64 1.48 -8.53
C VAL A 331 -10.19 2.56 -7.59
N ILE A 332 -10.78 2.11 -6.49
CA ILE A 332 -11.08 2.93 -5.33
C ILE A 332 -9.96 2.64 -4.33
N GLN A 333 -9.09 3.63 -4.08
CA GLN A 333 -7.91 3.45 -3.26
C GLN A 333 -8.15 3.98 -1.86
N ASP A 334 -8.13 3.08 -0.87
CA ASP A 334 -8.16 3.47 0.54
C ASP A 334 -6.77 3.82 1.06
N MET A 335 -6.72 4.77 1.98
CA MET A 335 -5.57 4.97 2.86
C MET A 335 -5.49 3.82 3.88
N PRO A 336 -4.29 3.32 4.24
CA PRO A 336 -4.16 2.49 5.43
C PRO A 336 -4.62 3.24 6.64
N SER A 337 -5.59 2.66 7.31
CA SER A 337 -6.19 3.26 8.47
C SER A 337 -5.28 3.11 9.68
N LEU A 338 -5.36 4.13 10.52
CA LEU A 338 -4.95 4.11 11.92
C LEU A 338 -5.82 3.11 12.72
N PRO A 339 -5.50 2.84 14.00
CA PRO A 339 -6.19 1.80 14.76
C PRO A 339 -7.72 1.98 14.81
N ALA A 340 -8.45 0.87 14.68
CA ALA A 340 -9.91 0.84 14.71
C ALA A 340 -10.52 1.18 16.08
N SER A 341 -9.70 1.18 17.15
CA SER A 341 -10.18 1.35 18.51
C SER A 341 -10.76 2.76 18.72
N ARG A 342 -11.96 2.81 19.32
CA ARG A 342 -12.58 4.07 19.74
C ARG A 342 -11.92 4.65 20.99
N GLU A 343 -11.27 3.83 21.80
CA GLU A 343 -10.59 4.23 23.04
C GLU A 343 -9.15 4.69 22.77
N ARG A 344 -8.48 4.03 21.83
CA ARG A 344 -7.08 4.32 21.46
C ARG A 344 -7.03 5.24 20.24
N LYS A 345 -7.38 6.51 20.47
CA LYS A 345 -7.33 7.55 19.43
C LYS A 345 -5.90 8.06 19.23
N PRO A 346 -5.54 8.43 17.98
CA PRO A 346 -4.23 9.01 17.69
C PRO A 346 -4.06 10.38 18.33
N ASP A 347 -2.83 10.73 18.71
CA ASP A 347 -2.44 12.07 19.14
C ASP A 347 -2.15 13.01 17.94
N SER A 348 -1.73 14.25 18.22
CA SER A 348 -1.44 15.24 17.18
C SER A 348 -0.24 14.89 16.30
N LYS A 349 0.78 14.20 16.83
CA LYS A 349 1.95 13.77 16.05
C LYS A 349 1.58 12.62 15.13
N GLN A 350 0.78 11.68 15.61
CA GLN A 350 0.29 10.54 14.84
C GLN A 350 -0.65 10.98 13.71
N GLN A 351 -1.49 11.99 13.95
CA GLN A 351 -2.29 12.59 12.88
C GLN A 351 -1.44 13.34 11.84
N ALA A 352 -0.40 14.06 12.29
CA ALA A 352 0.54 14.71 11.37
C ALA A 352 1.26 13.69 10.48
N GLU A 353 1.62 12.53 11.04
CA GLU A 353 2.23 11.44 10.29
C GLU A 353 1.25 10.81 9.29
N PHE A 354 0.02 10.52 9.71
CA PHE A 354 -1.03 10.04 8.81
C PHE A 354 -1.26 11.00 7.63
N LYS A 355 -1.27 12.31 7.90
CA LYS A 355 -1.34 13.33 6.86
C LYS A 355 -0.15 13.25 5.91
N ARG A 356 1.09 13.16 6.42
CA ARG A 356 2.30 13.06 5.60
C ARG A 356 2.25 11.84 4.67
N GLN A 357 1.82 10.69 5.17
CA GLN A 357 1.70 9.46 4.36
C GLN A 357 0.61 9.57 3.29
N LEU A 358 -0.51 10.21 3.62
CA LEU A 358 -1.57 10.49 2.64
C LEU A 358 -1.01 11.32 1.48
N GLU A 359 -0.18 12.33 1.77
CA GLU A 359 0.50 13.13 0.73
C GLU A 359 1.42 12.29 -0.16
N VAL A 360 2.18 11.37 0.43
CA VAL A 360 3.11 10.48 -0.29
C VAL A 360 2.36 9.55 -1.26
N ILE A 361 1.31 8.87 -0.79
CA ILE A 361 0.54 7.90 -1.59
C ILE A 361 -0.15 8.60 -2.76
N VAL A 362 -0.79 9.74 -2.51
CA VAL A 362 -1.48 10.47 -3.57
C VAL A 362 -0.47 10.93 -4.62
N ASN A 363 0.68 11.49 -4.23
CA ASN A 363 1.69 11.93 -5.19
C ASN A 363 2.29 10.78 -5.99
N GLN A 364 2.56 9.63 -5.36
CA GLN A 364 3.17 8.50 -6.04
C GLN A 364 2.20 7.78 -6.99
N HIS A 365 0.89 7.86 -6.75
CA HIS A 365 -0.10 7.06 -7.46
C HIS A 365 -1.12 7.86 -8.30
N LYS A 366 -1.09 9.20 -8.26
CA LYS A 366 -1.99 10.03 -9.08
C LYS A 366 -1.80 9.91 -10.59
N ASN A 367 -0.76 9.23 -11.09
CA ASN A 367 -0.59 9.02 -12.53
C ASN A 367 -1.37 7.83 -13.09
N TYR A 368 -1.83 6.90 -12.25
CA TYR A 368 -2.52 5.68 -12.72
C TYR A 368 -3.95 6.01 -13.20
N PRO A 369 -4.29 5.80 -14.48
CA PRO A 369 -5.65 6.03 -15.00
C PRO A 369 -6.73 5.25 -14.24
N SER A 370 -6.45 4.06 -13.75
CA SER A 370 -7.42 3.19 -13.11
C SER A 370 -7.98 3.79 -11.83
N ILE A 371 -7.19 4.56 -11.09
CA ILE A 371 -7.63 5.16 -9.83
C ILE A 371 -8.65 6.25 -10.14
N VAL A 372 -9.87 6.10 -9.63
CA VAL A 372 -10.98 7.05 -9.82
C VAL A 372 -11.41 7.76 -8.54
N THR A 373 -11.11 7.15 -7.39
CA THR A 373 -11.53 7.65 -6.08
C THR A 373 -10.45 7.42 -5.03
N TRP A 374 -10.21 8.44 -4.20
CA TRP A 374 -9.41 8.34 -2.97
C TRP A 374 -10.32 8.20 -1.74
N VAL A 375 -10.03 7.25 -0.85
CA VAL A 375 -10.73 7.09 0.43
C VAL A 375 -9.78 7.40 1.59
N ILE A 376 -10.16 8.35 2.46
CA ILE A 376 -9.29 8.80 3.56
C ILE A 376 -9.49 7.95 4.81
N TYR A 377 -10.72 7.87 5.34
CA TYR A 377 -11.04 7.06 6.50
C TYR A 377 -11.97 5.91 6.14
N ASN A 378 -11.69 4.73 6.69
CA ASN A 378 -12.59 3.58 6.66
C ASN A 378 -13.23 3.39 8.04
N GLU A 379 -14.56 3.35 8.10
CA GLU A 379 -15.34 3.01 9.28
C GLU A 379 -14.96 3.79 10.57
N GLY A 380 -14.49 5.03 10.43
CA GLY A 380 -14.07 5.89 11.56
C GLY A 380 -12.74 5.47 12.22
N TRP A 381 -11.96 4.58 11.59
CA TRP A 381 -10.70 4.07 12.12
C TRP A 381 -9.67 5.20 12.23
N GLY A 382 -9.20 5.44 13.45
CA GLY A 382 -8.34 6.58 13.82
C GLY A 382 -8.91 7.98 13.57
N GLN A 383 -10.19 8.12 13.22
CA GLN A 383 -10.83 9.43 13.14
C GLN A 383 -10.96 10.02 14.55
N GLN A 384 -10.46 11.24 14.76
CA GLN A 384 -10.64 11.96 16.02
C GLN A 384 -12.03 12.59 16.07
N VAL A 385 -12.60 12.67 17.28
CA VAL A 385 -13.88 13.33 17.53
C VAL A 385 -13.59 14.75 18.05
N VAL A 386 -13.21 15.63 17.13
CA VAL A 386 -12.85 17.04 17.41
C VAL A 386 -13.60 17.97 16.45
N SER A 387 -13.69 19.26 16.79
CA SER A 387 -14.35 20.28 15.95
C SER A 387 -13.38 21.40 15.59
N PRO A 388 -13.16 21.72 14.30
CA PRO A 388 -13.68 21.00 13.13
C PRO A 388 -13.11 19.57 13.02
N PRO A 389 -13.82 18.65 12.35
CA PRO A 389 -13.36 17.26 12.23
C PRO A 389 -12.16 17.16 11.26
N PRO A 390 -11.18 16.26 11.52
CA PRO A 390 -9.91 16.25 10.78
C PRO A 390 -10.04 16.02 9.28
N GLU A 391 -11.06 15.28 8.84
CA GLU A 391 -11.25 15.00 7.42
C GLU A 391 -11.57 16.25 6.60
N GLN A 392 -11.98 17.38 7.22
CA GLN A 392 -12.17 18.64 6.51
C GLN A 392 -10.87 19.08 5.84
N ASP A 393 -9.79 19.18 6.61
CA ASP A 393 -8.49 19.64 6.13
C ASP A 393 -7.83 18.60 5.24
N LEU A 394 -7.96 17.31 5.59
CA LEU A 394 -7.42 16.21 4.78
C LEU A 394 -8.10 16.12 3.41
N THR A 395 -9.41 16.37 3.34
CA THR A 395 -10.12 16.39 2.05
C THR A 395 -9.63 17.54 1.17
N GLN A 396 -9.40 18.72 1.74
CA GLN A 396 -8.86 19.86 1.00
C GLN A 396 -7.43 19.60 0.52
N LEU A 397 -6.60 18.98 1.36
CA LEU A 397 -5.25 18.56 0.99
C LEU A 397 -5.26 17.62 -0.22
N VAL A 398 -6.08 16.56 -0.20
CA VAL A 398 -6.17 15.62 -1.32
C VAL A 398 -6.65 16.34 -2.60
N ARG A 399 -7.62 17.26 -2.51
CA ARG A 399 -8.04 18.08 -3.68
C ARG A 399 -6.92 18.96 -4.23
N GLN A 400 -6.01 19.45 -3.38
CA GLN A 400 -4.87 20.27 -3.80
C GLN A 400 -3.81 19.43 -4.52
N LEU A 401 -3.53 18.23 -4.00
CA LEU A 401 -2.56 17.29 -4.57
C LEU A 401 -3.05 16.65 -5.88
N ASP A 402 -4.35 16.32 -5.93
CA ASP A 402 -4.97 15.69 -7.09
C ASP A 402 -6.36 16.27 -7.37
N ARG A 403 -6.42 17.08 -8.42
CA ARG A 403 -7.65 17.74 -8.89
C ARG A 403 -8.49 16.87 -9.83
N THR A 404 -8.01 15.68 -10.18
CA THR A 404 -8.55 14.88 -11.27
C THR A 404 -9.46 13.74 -10.82
N ARG A 405 -9.54 13.46 -9.51
CA ARG A 405 -10.26 12.32 -8.92
C ARG A 405 -11.29 12.76 -7.89
N LEU A 406 -12.23 11.87 -7.61
CA LEU A 406 -13.25 12.07 -6.57
C LEU A 406 -12.72 11.62 -5.21
N ILE A 407 -13.28 12.16 -4.12
CA ILE A 407 -12.82 11.88 -2.76
C ILE A 407 -13.97 11.35 -1.91
N ASN A 408 -13.78 10.17 -1.31
CA ASN A 408 -14.63 9.63 -0.26
C ASN A 408 -13.93 9.85 1.10
N SER A 409 -14.20 10.98 1.74
CA SER A 409 -13.50 11.37 2.97
C SER A 409 -13.69 10.36 4.10
N VAL A 410 -14.89 9.84 4.25
CA VAL A 410 -15.23 8.87 5.30
C VAL A 410 -16.17 7.82 4.72
N SER A 411 -15.65 6.60 4.63
CA SER A 411 -16.37 5.44 4.12
C SER A 411 -17.06 4.70 5.28
N GLY A 412 -18.37 4.53 5.21
CA GLY A 412 -19.15 3.74 6.17
C GLY A 412 -19.82 4.57 7.27
N TRP A 413 -19.06 4.95 8.31
CA TRP A 413 -19.60 5.57 9.54
C TRP A 413 -19.02 6.97 9.75
N ASP A 414 -19.71 7.82 10.52
CA ASP A 414 -19.18 9.10 11.02
C ASP A 414 -18.75 10.12 9.93
N ASP A 415 -19.45 10.14 8.78
CA ASP A 415 -19.26 11.13 7.69
C ASP A 415 -19.82 12.52 8.07
N HIS A 416 -18.96 13.53 8.10
CA HIS A 416 -19.33 14.92 8.39
C HIS A 416 -19.62 15.81 7.17
N GLY A 417 -19.56 15.29 5.94
CA GLY A 417 -20.07 16.01 4.76
C GLY A 417 -19.03 16.57 3.76
N PHE A 418 -17.72 16.40 3.97
CA PHE A 418 -16.69 17.11 3.19
C PHE A 418 -16.35 16.49 1.81
N GLY A 419 -16.58 15.19 1.66
CA GLY A 419 -16.24 14.44 0.45
C GLY A 419 -17.28 14.55 -0.67
N ASP A 420 -17.04 13.83 -1.76
CA ASP A 420 -17.96 13.75 -2.91
C ASP A 420 -18.99 12.60 -2.76
N TYR A 421 -18.72 11.62 -1.90
CA TYR A 421 -19.52 10.40 -1.73
C TYR A 421 -20.29 10.34 -0.43
N HIS A 422 -21.48 9.75 -0.47
CA HIS A 422 -22.16 9.17 0.68
C HIS A 422 -21.95 7.64 0.63
N ASP A 423 -21.38 7.06 1.67
CA ASP A 423 -21.02 5.65 1.72
C ASP A 423 -21.46 5.01 3.04
N ASN A 424 -22.02 3.80 2.97
CA ASN A 424 -22.51 3.06 4.12
C ASN A 424 -22.15 1.58 4.04
N HIS A 425 -21.68 1.05 5.16
CA HIS A 425 -21.25 -0.32 5.33
C HIS A 425 -22.34 -1.15 6.02
N ASN A 426 -23.37 -1.54 5.26
CA ASN A 426 -24.41 -2.45 5.74
C ASN A 426 -24.35 -3.80 5.04
N TYR A 427 -23.59 -4.71 5.64
CA TYR A 427 -23.26 -6.00 5.03
C TYR A 427 -24.47 -6.90 4.77
N ALA A 428 -25.40 -7.00 5.71
CA ALA A 428 -26.57 -7.87 5.56
C ALA A 428 -27.71 -7.20 4.77
N GLU A 429 -27.80 -5.87 4.77
CA GLU A 429 -28.91 -5.14 4.18
C GLU A 429 -28.34 -3.95 3.43
N PRO A 430 -27.87 -4.14 2.17
CA PRO A 430 -27.19 -3.10 1.42
C PRO A 430 -28.03 -1.82 1.43
N GLN A 431 -27.41 -0.70 1.74
CA GLN A 431 -28.05 0.60 1.72
C GLN A 431 -27.07 1.59 1.12
N CYS A 432 -27.39 2.15 -0.04
CA CYS A 432 -26.55 3.18 -0.64
C CYS A 432 -26.70 4.50 0.10
N GLY A 433 -25.60 5.25 0.17
CA GLY A 433 -25.50 6.59 0.75
C GLY A 433 -25.16 6.58 2.23
N THR A 434 -25.64 7.53 3.04
CA THR A 434 -25.15 7.72 4.43
C THR A 434 -26.05 7.02 5.46
N PRO A 435 -25.50 6.42 6.54
CA PRO A 435 -26.32 5.88 7.63
C PRO A 435 -27.18 6.97 8.29
N PHE A 436 -28.39 6.61 8.75
CA PHE A 436 -29.33 7.54 9.37
C PHE A 436 -28.79 8.36 10.56
N TYR A 437 -27.75 7.87 11.23
CA TYR A 437 -27.17 8.51 12.41
C TYR A 437 -25.93 9.37 12.13
N SER A 438 -25.35 9.29 10.94
CA SER A 438 -24.13 10.06 10.62
C SER A 438 -24.45 11.49 10.19
N GLN A 439 -25.57 11.70 9.51
CA GLN A 439 -26.04 13.03 9.10
C GLN A 439 -27.55 13.13 9.27
N PRO A 440 -28.11 14.32 9.51
CA PRO A 440 -29.56 14.57 9.49
C PRO A 440 -30.13 14.55 8.06
N LYS A 441 -29.58 13.71 7.18
CA LYS A 441 -29.97 13.54 5.79
C LYS A 441 -30.41 12.09 5.55
N THR A 442 -31.29 11.90 4.58
CA THR A 442 -31.76 10.55 4.25
C THR A 442 -30.65 9.74 3.57
N PRO A 443 -30.59 8.41 3.75
CA PRO A 443 -29.61 7.54 3.10
C PRO A 443 -29.56 7.68 1.58
N TYR A 444 -30.58 8.20 0.92
CA TYR A 444 -30.61 8.37 -0.54
C TYR A 444 -30.56 9.83 -0.99
N ASP A 445 -29.86 10.70 -0.25
CA ASP A 445 -29.68 12.11 -0.62
C ASP A 445 -29.12 12.24 -2.05
N PRO A 446 -29.83 12.91 -2.98
CA PRO A 446 -29.37 13.12 -4.35
C PRO A 446 -28.22 14.12 -4.48
N GLU A 447 -27.82 14.84 -3.41
CA GLU A 447 -26.79 15.88 -3.49
C GLU A 447 -25.35 15.37 -3.60
N ARG A 448 -25.06 14.17 -3.10
CA ARG A 448 -23.74 13.50 -3.18
C ARG A 448 -23.87 12.10 -3.76
N ILE A 449 -22.74 11.49 -4.11
CA ILE A 449 -22.70 10.19 -4.79
C ILE A 449 -22.96 9.06 -3.79
N GLY A 450 -24.11 8.39 -3.87
CA GLY A 450 -24.44 7.26 -3.00
C GLY A 450 -23.80 5.93 -3.43
N ILE A 451 -23.03 5.30 -2.55
CA ILE A 451 -22.45 3.95 -2.70
C ILE A 451 -22.79 3.07 -1.48
N ALA A 452 -22.79 1.75 -1.65
CA ALA A 452 -23.03 0.77 -0.57
C ALA A 452 -21.93 -0.29 -0.51
N ALA A 453 -21.47 -0.65 0.69
CA ALA A 453 -20.69 -1.87 0.92
C ALA A 453 -21.56 -2.99 1.52
N PHE A 454 -21.48 -4.20 0.96
CA PHE A 454 -22.38 -5.31 1.31
C PHE A 454 -21.72 -6.69 1.19
N GLY A 455 -22.31 -7.75 1.76
CA GLY A 455 -21.78 -9.12 1.65
C GLY A 455 -22.74 -10.22 2.10
N THR A 456 -22.46 -11.47 1.72
CA THR A 456 -23.34 -12.60 2.06
C THR A 456 -23.30 -12.99 3.54
N SER A 457 -22.27 -12.59 4.29
CA SER A 457 -22.11 -12.87 5.72
C SER A 457 -22.85 -11.85 6.60
N LYS A 458 -23.66 -12.33 7.55
CA LYS A 458 -24.16 -11.47 8.64
C LYS A 458 -23.02 -11.16 9.62
N LYS A 459 -22.91 -9.90 10.09
CA LYS A 459 -22.01 -9.50 11.18
C LYS A 459 -22.12 -10.51 12.34
N GLN A 460 -21.00 -11.12 12.73
CA GLN A 460 -20.91 -11.76 14.04
C GLN A 460 -20.94 -10.65 15.09
N SER A 461 -21.91 -10.70 16.00
CA SER A 461 -21.76 -10.04 17.30
C SER A 461 -20.63 -10.78 18.04
N PRO A 462 -19.68 -10.09 18.70
CA PRO A 462 -18.60 -10.72 19.48
C PRO A 462 -19.10 -11.68 20.58
N GLN A 463 -20.39 -11.63 20.93
CA GLN A 463 -20.98 -12.43 22.00
C GLN A 463 -21.68 -13.71 21.54
N SER A 464 -21.89 -13.95 20.23
CA SER A 464 -22.56 -15.17 19.78
C SER A 464 -21.57 -16.31 19.56
N LYS A 465 -21.41 -17.20 20.55
CA LYS A 465 -20.66 -18.48 20.45
C LYS A 465 -21.32 -19.53 19.54
N THR A 466 -22.20 -19.13 18.63
CA THR A 466 -22.86 -20.05 17.68
C THR A 466 -22.65 -19.57 16.24
N PRO A 467 -22.17 -20.43 15.32
CA PRO A 467 -22.13 -20.11 13.91
C PRO A 467 -23.56 -19.84 13.43
N THR A 468 -23.87 -18.61 13.02
CA THR A 468 -25.19 -18.32 12.46
C THR A 468 -25.31 -18.95 11.07
N LYS A 469 -26.44 -19.63 10.87
CA LYS A 469 -26.80 -20.57 9.78
C LYS A 469 -26.89 -20.00 8.35
N SER A 470 -26.32 -18.85 8.00
CA SER A 470 -26.53 -18.27 6.65
C SER A 470 -25.39 -18.61 5.70
N THR A 471 -25.35 -19.88 5.28
CA THR A 471 -24.90 -20.49 4.00
C THR A 471 -24.43 -21.91 4.30
N LYS A 472 -25.37 -22.81 4.61
CA LYS A 472 -25.04 -24.22 4.87
C LYS A 472 -24.44 -24.94 3.65
N ASN A 473 -24.67 -24.40 2.45
CA ASN A 473 -24.21 -24.93 1.17
C ASN A 473 -24.09 -23.81 0.10
N LEU A 474 -23.49 -24.13 -1.04
CA LEU A 474 -23.28 -23.20 -2.17
C LEU A 474 -24.59 -22.67 -2.77
N GLU A 475 -25.65 -23.45 -2.74
CA GLU A 475 -26.97 -23.02 -3.23
C GLU A 475 -27.51 -21.84 -2.41
N SER A 476 -27.48 -21.96 -1.08
CA SER A 476 -27.89 -20.89 -0.17
C SER A 476 -27.01 -19.64 -0.33
N TYR A 477 -25.71 -19.82 -0.61
CA TYR A 477 -24.78 -18.71 -0.88
C TYR A 477 -25.17 -17.94 -2.14
N ASN A 478 -25.37 -18.66 -3.25
CA ASN A 478 -25.74 -18.04 -4.52
C ASN A 478 -27.14 -17.42 -4.47
N TYR A 479 -28.11 -18.07 -3.81
CA TYR A 479 -29.42 -17.48 -3.57
C TYR A 479 -29.32 -16.18 -2.77
N ARG A 480 -28.52 -16.18 -1.70
CA ARG A 480 -28.33 -14.99 -0.87
C ARG A 480 -27.67 -13.85 -1.63
N ALA A 481 -26.65 -14.15 -2.44
CA ALA A 481 -26.01 -13.17 -3.30
C ALA A 481 -27.02 -12.53 -4.27
N SER A 482 -27.87 -13.33 -4.93
CA SER A 482 -28.91 -12.80 -5.81
C SER A 482 -29.92 -11.89 -5.12
N VAL A 483 -30.28 -12.20 -3.87
CA VAL A 483 -31.14 -11.30 -3.07
C VAL A 483 -30.45 -9.95 -2.87
N LEU A 484 -29.17 -9.95 -2.51
CA LEU A 484 -28.41 -8.72 -2.30
C LEU A 484 -28.25 -7.91 -3.59
N PHE A 485 -27.98 -8.58 -4.72
CA PHE A 485 -27.90 -7.92 -6.03
C PHE A 485 -29.24 -7.34 -6.47
N ARG A 486 -30.36 -8.04 -6.19
CA ARG A 486 -31.70 -7.49 -6.39
C ARG A 486 -31.91 -6.23 -5.54
N ASP A 487 -31.51 -6.22 -4.28
CA ASP A 487 -31.69 -5.07 -3.40
C ASP A 487 -30.89 -3.86 -3.91
N ILE A 488 -29.65 -4.05 -4.38
CA ILE A 488 -28.85 -3.00 -5.05
C ILE A 488 -29.51 -2.53 -6.35
N ARG A 489 -30.03 -3.47 -7.17
CA ARG A 489 -30.75 -3.15 -8.41
C ARG A 489 -31.96 -2.27 -8.12
N GLU A 490 -32.79 -2.65 -7.17
CA GLU A 490 -34.00 -1.90 -6.79
C GLU A 490 -33.64 -0.51 -6.25
N GLN A 491 -32.57 -0.41 -5.44
CA GLN A 491 -32.07 0.88 -4.98
C GLN A 491 -31.55 1.77 -6.11
N THR A 492 -30.92 1.16 -7.12
CA THR A 492 -30.45 1.89 -8.31
C THR A 492 -31.62 2.42 -9.13
N GLN A 493 -32.68 1.62 -9.31
CA GLN A 493 -33.89 2.00 -10.05
C GLN A 493 -34.70 3.09 -9.35
N ARG A 494 -34.83 3.00 -8.01
CA ARG A 494 -35.77 3.83 -7.24
C ARG A 494 -35.11 5.01 -6.55
N PHE A 495 -33.81 4.95 -6.26
CA PHE A 495 -33.10 5.92 -5.42
C PHE A 495 -31.82 6.45 -6.07
N ALA A 496 -30.97 7.11 -5.28
CA ALA A 496 -29.76 7.80 -5.70
C ALA A 496 -28.50 6.89 -5.74
N CYS A 497 -28.67 5.56 -5.77
CA CYS A 497 -27.53 4.64 -5.76
C CYS A 497 -26.72 4.74 -7.06
N SER A 498 -25.39 4.82 -6.93
CA SER A 498 -24.43 5.05 -8.02
C SER A 498 -23.25 4.08 -8.04
N GLY A 499 -23.12 3.22 -7.02
CA GLY A 499 -22.11 2.18 -6.97
C GLY A 499 -22.38 1.19 -5.85
N ALA A 500 -21.67 0.07 -5.86
CA ALA A 500 -21.72 -0.93 -4.80
C ALA A 500 -20.40 -1.71 -4.69
N ILE A 501 -20.01 -2.09 -3.48
CA ILE A 501 -18.79 -2.84 -3.19
C ILE A 501 -19.13 -4.11 -2.42
N TYR A 502 -18.81 -5.26 -3.00
CA TYR A 502 -19.03 -6.57 -2.38
C TYR A 502 -17.83 -6.97 -1.50
N THR A 503 -18.07 -7.36 -0.24
CA THR A 503 -17.04 -8.02 0.60
C THR A 503 -17.08 -9.53 0.35
N GLN A 504 -16.05 -10.12 -0.27
CA GLN A 504 -14.77 -9.59 -0.79
C GLN A 504 -14.24 -10.52 -1.90
N THR A 505 -13.12 -10.20 -2.56
CA THR A 505 -12.56 -11.04 -3.65
C THR A 505 -12.18 -12.43 -3.15
N THR A 506 -11.39 -12.50 -2.07
CA THR A 506 -10.84 -13.75 -1.52
C THR A 506 -11.13 -13.84 -0.03
N ASP A 507 -11.27 -15.06 0.49
CA ASP A 507 -11.21 -15.23 1.95
C ASP A 507 -9.85 -14.76 2.46
N VAL A 508 -9.84 -14.21 3.67
CA VAL A 508 -8.60 -13.85 4.36
C VAL A 508 -8.74 -14.24 5.81
N GLU A 509 -7.93 -15.21 6.22
CA GLU A 509 -7.86 -15.73 7.60
C GLU A 509 -9.24 -15.92 8.26
N GLY A 510 -9.65 -15.03 9.16
CA GLY A 510 -10.92 -15.10 9.88
C GLY A 510 -12.15 -14.65 9.07
N GLU A 511 -11.96 -13.92 7.97
CA GLU A 511 -13.03 -13.46 7.09
C GLU A 511 -13.22 -14.43 5.91
N VAL A 512 -14.13 -15.37 6.08
CA VAL A 512 -14.38 -16.49 5.14
C VAL A 512 -15.64 -16.23 4.28
N ASN A 513 -15.71 -15.04 3.69
CA ASN A 513 -16.85 -14.55 2.89
C ASN A 513 -16.47 -14.12 1.47
N GLY A 514 -15.27 -14.48 1.01
CA GLY A 514 -14.76 -14.16 -0.32
C GLY A 514 -15.46 -14.93 -1.46
N LEU A 515 -15.26 -14.45 -2.70
CA LEU A 515 -15.69 -15.18 -3.91
C LEU A 515 -14.92 -16.49 -4.05
N VAL A 516 -13.61 -16.45 -3.76
CA VAL A 516 -12.72 -17.61 -3.81
C VAL A 516 -12.07 -17.83 -2.44
N THR A 517 -11.71 -19.07 -2.14
CA THR A 517 -10.98 -19.41 -0.91
C THR A 517 -9.62 -18.72 -0.83
N TYR A 518 -9.04 -18.65 0.37
CA TYR A 518 -7.76 -17.96 0.59
C TYR A 518 -6.62 -18.54 -0.27
N ASP A 519 -6.66 -19.85 -0.54
CA ASP A 519 -5.74 -20.56 -1.44
C ASP A 519 -6.14 -20.51 -2.93
N ARG A 520 -7.15 -19.72 -3.29
CA ARG A 520 -7.67 -19.55 -4.66
C ARG A 520 -8.13 -20.85 -5.34
N ARG A 521 -8.31 -21.96 -4.61
CA ARG A 521 -8.66 -23.27 -5.19
C ARG A 521 -10.14 -23.52 -5.38
N PHE A 522 -10.99 -22.85 -4.61
CA PHE A 522 -12.42 -23.09 -4.63
C PHE A 522 -13.19 -21.79 -4.84
N LEU A 523 -13.86 -21.71 -5.99
CA LEU A 523 -14.74 -20.60 -6.37
C LEU A 523 -16.17 -20.90 -5.90
N ARG A 524 -16.75 -20.02 -5.07
CA ARG A 524 -18.11 -20.19 -4.52
C ARG A 524 -19.24 -19.72 -5.46
N PRO A 525 -19.10 -18.58 -6.15
CA PRO A 525 -20.13 -18.08 -7.05
C PRO A 525 -20.38 -19.02 -8.23
N GLN A 526 -21.65 -19.12 -8.62
CA GLN A 526 -22.04 -19.65 -9.92
C GLN A 526 -21.85 -18.54 -10.97
N LEU A 527 -20.94 -18.77 -11.92
CA LEU A 527 -20.48 -17.75 -12.86
C LEU A 527 -21.62 -17.09 -13.64
N GLU A 528 -22.39 -17.86 -14.40
CA GLU A 528 -23.48 -17.36 -15.26
C GLU A 528 -24.52 -16.60 -14.44
N LYS A 529 -24.90 -17.16 -13.29
CA LYS A 529 -25.88 -16.57 -12.39
C LYS A 529 -25.44 -15.20 -11.86
N TRP A 530 -24.18 -15.07 -11.46
CA TRP A 530 -23.63 -13.80 -10.99
C TRP A 530 -23.47 -12.79 -12.12
N GLN A 531 -23.04 -13.23 -13.31
CA GLN A 531 -22.98 -12.38 -14.49
C GLN A 531 -24.37 -11.80 -14.82
N ASP A 532 -25.42 -12.62 -14.79
CA ASP A 532 -26.80 -12.18 -15.01
C ASP A 532 -27.27 -11.17 -13.94
N ASP A 533 -27.02 -11.48 -12.67
CA ASP A 533 -27.42 -10.61 -11.56
C ASP A 533 -26.69 -9.25 -11.64
N ILE A 534 -25.38 -9.26 -11.86
CA ILE A 534 -24.55 -8.05 -12.05
C ILE A 534 -25.01 -7.26 -13.27
N GLN A 535 -25.27 -7.93 -14.40
CA GLN A 535 -25.77 -7.26 -15.61
C GLN A 535 -27.15 -6.64 -15.38
N SER A 536 -27.98 -7.22 -14.52
CA SER A 536 -29.28 -6.64 -14.15
C SER A 536 -29.13 -5.33 -13.36
N VAL A 537 -28.08 -5.19 -12.54
CA VAL A 537 -27.74 -3.94 -11.85
C VAL A 537 -27.27 -2.89 -12.86
N TYR A 538 -26.43 -3.25 -13.83
CA TYR A 538 -26.01 -2.32 -14.88
C TYR A 538 -27.19 -1.84 -15.74
N LYS A 539 -28.10 -2.73 -16.14
CA LYS A 539 -29.33 -2.34 -16.85
C LYS A 539 -30.19 -1.37 -16.03
N ALA A 540 -30.25 -1.55 -14.71
CA ALA A 540 -30.91 -0.59 -13.82
C ALA A 540 -30.22 0.78 -13.83
N ALA A 541 -28.88 0.82 -13.79
CA ALA A 541 -28.12 2.06 -13.89
C ALA A 541 -28.32 2.75 -15.26
N GLU A 542 -28.30 1.99 -16.37
CA GLU A 542 -28.58 2.47 -17.72
C GLU A 542 -29.96 3.15 -17.80
N SER A 543 -31.00 2.54 -17.21
CA SER A 543 -32.35 3.12 -17.15
C SER A 543 -32.43 4.45 -16.38
N ARG A 544 -31.38 4.79 -15.62
CA ARG A 544 -31.26 6.01 -14.80
C ARG A 544 -30.24 7.00 -15.36
N GLY A 545 -29.86 6.86 -16.63
CA GLY A 545 -28.91 7.72 -17.33
C GLY A 545 -27.46 7.23 -17.27
N GLY A 546 -27.24 5.96 -16.93
CA GLY A 546 -25.93 5.33 -16.95
C GLY A 546 -25.49 4.96 -18.37
N ARG A 547 -24.18 4.95 -18.59
CA ARG A 547 -23.56 4.50 -19.84
C ARG A 547 -23.87 3.04 -20.11
N LYS A 548 -24.26 2.74 -21.34
CA LYS A 548 -24.39 1.36 -21.81
C LYS A 548 -23.02 0.72 -21.94
N ARG A 549 -22.83 -0.46 -21.35
CA ARG A 549 -21.55 -1.19 -21.45
C ARG A 549 -21.45 -1.94 -22.78
N LEU A 550 -20.24 -1.97 -23.35
CA LEU A 550 -19.91 -2.91 -24.42
C LEU A 550 -19.84 -4.33 -23.82
N SER A 551 -20.35 -5.33 -24.54
CA SER A 551 -20.25 -6.72 -24.09
C SER A 551 -18.79 -7.14 -24.02
N ILE A 552 -18.32 -7.50 -22.83
CA ILE A 552 -16.97 -8.04 -22.65
C ILE A 552 -17.01 -9.47 -23.20
N MET A 553 -16.39 -9.70 -24.36
CA MET A 553 -16.03 -11.05 -24.79
C MET A 553 -14.83 -11.48 -23.94
N SER A 554 -15.07 -12.12 -22.79
CA SER A 554 -13.99 -12.72 -22.01
C SER A 554 -13.56 -14.03 -22.68
N GLU A 555 -12.27 -14.17 -23.00
CA GLU A 555 -11.71 -15.50 -23.30
C GLU A 555 -11.93 -16.43 -22.09
N PRO A 556 -12.41 -17.66 -22.29
CA PRO A 556 -12.63 -18.59 -21.19
C PRO A 556 -11.29 -18.94 -20.54
N MET A 557 -11.23 -18.77 -19.21
CA MET A 557 -10.09 -19.23 -18.42
C MET A 557 -10.08 -20.76 -18.46
N GLN A 558 -9.04 -21.37 -19.05
CA GLN A 558 -8.87 -22.82 -18.95
C GLN A 558 -8.64 -23.15 -17.47
N PRO A 559 -9.46 -24.01 -16.84
CA PRO A 559 -9.13 -24.54 -15.53
C PRO A 559 -7.88 -25.39 -15.69
N SER A 560 -6.78 -25.03 -15.00
CA SER A 560 -5.59 -25.88 -14.94
C SER A 560 -5.91 -27.10 -14.05
N ALA A 561 -6.64 -28.04 -14.62
CA ALA A 561 -6.85 -29.38 -14.09
C ALA A 561 -5.99 -30.36 -14.89
N ASP A 562 -4.68 -30.12 -14.94
CA ASP A 562 -3.76 -31.14 -15.42
C ASP A 562 -3.37 -32.03 -14.24
N SER A 563 -3.80 -33.28 -14.38
CA SER A 563 -3.50 -34.43 -13.54
C SER A 563 -2.02 -34.54 -13.21
N ILE A 564 -1.78 -34.84 -11.94
CA ILE A 564 -0.49 -35.12 -11.34
C ILE A 564 0.16 -36.32 -12.05
N GLU A 565 1.19 -36.08 -12.84
CA GLU A 565 2.25 -37.07 -13.07
C GLU A 565 3.54 -36.53 -12.45
N GLU A 566 4.14 -37.32 -11.56
CA GLU A 566 5.39 -37.01 -10.86
C GLU A 566 6.55 -37.01 -11.87
N GLY A 567 7.08 -35.81 -12.17
CA GLY A 567 8.35 -35.67 -12.87
C GLY A 567 9.54 -35.99 -11.95
N PRO A 568 10.64 -36.57 -12.48
CA PRO A 568 11.73 -37.10 -11.66
C PRO A 568 12.51 -36.00 -10.94
N SER A 569 12.94 -36.33 -9.73
CA SER A 569 13.71 -35.48 -8.83
C SER A 569 15.03 -35.01 -9.45
N GLN A 570 15.26 -33.70 -9.44
CA GLN A 570 16.59 -33.14 -9.68
C GLN A 570 17.36 -33.02 -8.36
N PRO A 571 18.66 -33.35 -8.34
CA PRO A 571 19.46 -33.32 -7.13
C PRO A 571 19.73 -31.88 -6.66
N ALA A 572 19.72 -31.70 -5.34
CA ALA A 572 20.00 -30.42 -4.69
C ALA A 572 21.38 -29.84 -5.06
N PRO A 573 21.51 -28.52 -5.25
CA PRO A 573 22.81 -27.89 -5.50
C PRO A 573 23.72 -28.01 -4.26
N LYS A 574 24.98 -28.33 -4.51
CA LYS A 574 26.01 -28.48 -3.48
C LYS A 574 26.38 -27.11 -2.87
N ARG A 575 26.48 -27.09 -1.54
CA ARG A 575 26.96 -25.97 -0.72
C ARG A 575 28.38 -25.58 -1.14
N THR A 576 28.58 -24.32 -1.52
CA THR A 576 29.91 -23.77 -1.84
C THR A 576 30.49 -23.17 -0.57
N GLU A 577 31.66 -23.64 -0.13
CA GLU A 577 32.37 -23.08 1.02
C GLU A 577 32.95 -21.70 0.67
N VAL A 578 32.68 -20.70 1.51
CA VAL A 578 33.18 -19.33 1.36
C VAL A 578 34.38 -19.15 2.27
N SER A 579 35.56 -18.88 1.69
CA SER A 579 36.78 -18.54 2.42
C SER A 579 36.80 -17.07 2.86
N LYS A 580 37.30 -16.82 4.07
CA LYS A 580 37.52 -15.48 4.68
C LYS A 580 38.35 -14.55 3.79
N ALA A 581 37.92 -13.30 3.67
CA ALA A 581 38.76 -12.18 3.23
C ALA A 581 39.15 -11.30 4.44
N PRO A 582 40.32 -10.62 4.41
CA PRO A 582 40.83 -9.83 5.54
C PRO A 582 40.28 -8.40 5.58
N ASN A 583 40.43 -7.79 6.75
CA ASN A 583 40.07 -6.43 7.17
C ASN A 583 40.24 -5.34 6.09
N ASP A 584 39.33 -4.35 6.09
CA ASP A 584 39.68 -2.92 6.04
C ASP A 584 38.47 -2.01 6.30
N ASP A 585 38.77 -0.95 7.04
CA ASP A 585 37.90 0.10 7.59
C ASP A 585 37.49 1.19 6.57
N ASP A 586 36.74 2.17 7.10
CA ASP A 586 36.23 3.43 6.55
C ASP A 586 34.93 3.38 5.73
N TRP A 587 33.82 3.70 6.43
CA TRP A 587 32.51 4.01 5.88
C TRP A 587 32.18 5.48 6.19
N GLN A 588 32.07 6.33 5.18
CA GLN A 588 31.43 7.63 5.31
C GLN A 588 30.16 7.66 4.44
N ILE A 589 29.03 7.91 5.09
CA ILE A 589 27.75 8.21 4.46
C ILE A 589 27.60 9.73 4.50
N VAL A 590 27.57 10.37 3.33
CA VAL A 590 27.28 11.79 3.20
C VAL A 590 25.79 11.92 2.86
N THR A 591 24.98 12.37 3.82
CA THR A 591 23.62 12.84 3.56
C THR A 591 23.68 14.34 3.28
N GLU A 592 23.24 14.78 2.10
CA GLU A 592 23.02 16.21 1.84
C GLU A 592 21.86 16.75 2.70
N GLU A 593 22.07 17.95 3.25
CA GLU A 593 21.18 18.85 4.01
C GLU A 593 21.08 18.69 5.56
N ASP A 594 21.86 19.54 6.25
CA ASP A 594 21.58 20.27 7.49
C ASP A 594 20.88 19.55 8.65
N GLY A 595 21.66 18.78 9.40
CA GLY A 595 21.61 18.78 10.89
C GLY A 595 20.33 18.32 11.57
N LYS A 596 19.37 17.73 10.84
CA LYS A 596 18.17 17.11 11.39
C LYS A 596 17.95 15.76 10.71
N PRO A 597 17.88 14.65 11.45
CA PRO A 597 17.59 13.35 10.85
C PRO A 597 16.20 13.41 10.21
N PRO A 598 16.07 13.06 8.92
CA PRO A 598 14.76 13.01 8.29
C PRO A 598 13.92 11.90 8.96
N ARG A 599 12.72 12.29 9.40
CA ARG A 599 11.78 11.40 10.09
C ARG A 599 10.82 10.82 9.05
N PHE A 600 11.11 9.60 8.60
CA PHE A 600 10.24 8.83 7.72
C PHE A 600 9.55 7.73 8.54
N CYS A 601 8.22 7.70 8.57
CA CYS A 601 7.44 6.66 9.24
C CYS A 601 6.29 6.14 8.36
N GLY A 602 6.14 4.82 8.29
CA GLY A 602 4.95 4.08 7.82
C GLY A 602 4.59 4.19 6.33
N THR A 603 4.48 2.99 5.74
CA THR A 603 3.87 2.64 4.46
C THR A 603 4.19 3.58 3.27
N LEU A 604 5.13 3.06 2.49
CA LEU A 604 5.84 3.65 1.35
C LEU A 604 7.07 4.48 1.71
N VAL A 605 8.14 3.77 2.04
CA VAL A 605 9.49 4.33 2.06
C VAL A 605 10.15 3.99 0.74
N THR A 606 9.97 4.81 -0.28
CA THR A 606 11.03 4.96 -1.30
C THR A 606 12.20 5.68 -0.64
N ALA A 607 13.03 4.93 0.08
CA ALA A 607 14.35 5.41 0.45
C ALA A 607 15.19 5.39 -0.83
N GLN A 608 15.59 6.57 -1.27
CA GLN A 608 16.62 6.74 -2.30
C GLN A 608 17.88 7.22 -1.59
N GLY A 609 18.93 6.40 -1.62
CA GLY A 609 20.27 6.80 -1.19
C GLY A 609 21.10 7.15 -2.41
N ASP A 610 21.80 8.28 -2.36
CA ASP A 610 22.82 8.60 -3.34
C ASP A 610 24.17 8.04 -2.88
N PHE A 611 24.83 7.30 -3.76
CA PHE A 611 26.15 6.74 -3.49
C PHE A 611 27.13 7.35 -4.48
N SER A 612 28.07 8.15 -3.98
CA SER A 612 29.22 8.61 -4.75
C SER A 612 30.31 7.54 -4.74
N PHE A 613 30.73 7.09 -5.92
CA PHE A 613 31.63 5.94 -6.09
C PHE A 613 33.12 6.36 -6.04
N GLY A 614 33.82 5.95 -4.98
CA GLY A 614 35.29 5.99 -4.97
C GLY A 614 35.92 5.05 -6.01
N LYS A 615 37.01 5.48 -6.65
CA LYS A 615 37.73 4.68 -7.65
C LYS A 615 38.23 3.35 -7.05
N GLY A 616 37.81 2.22 -7.62
CA GLY A 616 38.55 0.94 -7.52
C GLY A 616 37.88 -0.25 -6.82
N LYS A 617 36.78 -0.09 -6.08
CA LYS A 617 36.10 -1.26 -5.46
C LYS A 617 34.94 -1.74 -6.36
N LYS A 618 34.90 -3.01 -6.78
CA LYS A 618 33.85 -3.61 -7.65
C LYS A 618 32.68 -4.29 -6.91
N LYS A 619 32.96 -4.83 -5.73
CA LYS A 619 32.01 -5.58 -4.90
C LYS A 619 31.53 -4.72 -3.74
N ARG A 620 30.24 -4.76 -3.40
CA ARG A 620 29.67 -4.01 -2.27
C ARG A 620 28.77 -4.91 -1.44
N THR A 621 28.81 -4.71 -0.14
CA THR A 621 27.94 -5.39 0.83
C THR A 621 27.00 -4.36 1.43
N LEU A 622 25.71 -4.64 1.35
CA LEU A 622 24.64 -3.86 1.93
C LEU A 622 24.19 -4.53 3.23
N PHE A 623 24.05 -3.74 4.29
CA PHE A 623 23.37 -4.13 5.52
C PHE A 623 22.09 -3.32 5.67
N ALA A 624 20.99 -4.01 5.92
CA ALA A 624 19.76 -3.37 6.36
C ALA A 624 19.46 -3.80 7.80
N TYR A 625 19.19 -2.84 8.69
CA TYR A 625 18.78 -3.12 10.06
C TYR A 625 17.33 -2.69 10.31
N GLN A 626 16.60 -3.49 11.08
CA GLN A 626 15.25 -3.27 11.57
C GLN A 626 15.33 -3.22 13.11
N VAL A 627 14.94 -2.09 13.72
CA VAL A 627 14.95 -1.79 15.17
C VAL A 627 13.68 -1.06 15.60
N GLY A 628 13.12 -1.40 16.76
CA GLY A 628 12.09 -0.62 17.47
C GLY A 628 12.55 0.38 18.54
N TYR A 629 11.87 1.53 18.62
CA TYR A 629 11.98 2.52 19.70
C TYR A 629 11.54 1.96 21.06
N ALA A 630 12.37 2.27 22.05
CA ALA A 630 11.94 2.54 23.42
C ALA A 630 12.46 3.92 23.83
N ASN A 631 11.57 4.77 24.36
CA ASN A 631 11.78 6.02 25.10
C ASN A 631 13.16 6.71 25.05
N GLY A 632 13.14 7.94 24.52
CA GLY A 632 14.33 8.73 24.27
C GLY A 632 15.19 9.06 25.48
N HIS A 633 16.50 8.96 25.26
CA HIS A 633 17.53 9.84 25.80
C HIS A 633 18.66 9.88 24.75
N THR A 634 18.96 11.07 24.21
CA THR A 634 20.12 11.27 23.34
C THR A 634 21.34 11.52 24.23
N HIS A 635 22.29 10.58 24.26
CA HIS A 635 23.64 10.85 24.76
C HIS A 635 24.56 11.11 23.55
N TRP A 636 25.27 12.23 23.60
CA TRP A 636 26.40 12.52 22.72
C TRP A 636 27.67 12.05 23.42
N SER A 637 28.59 11.40 22.70
CA SER A 637 30.01 11.42 23.07
C SER A 637 30.84 11.60 21.81
N ASP A 638 31.51 12.73 21.74
CA ASP A 638 32.54 13.01 20.75
C ASP A 638 33.88 12.41 21.23
N ASP A 639 34.51 11.67 20.32
CA ASP A 639 35.93 11.44 20.04
C ASP A 639 36.99 11.14 21.12
N GLU A 640 37.73 10.08 20.78
CA GLU A 640 39.20 9.90 20.73
C GLU A 640 40.11 10.37 21.88
N GLY A 641 41.04 9.48 22.27
CA GLY A 641 42.39 9.91 22.63
C GLY A 641 43.03 9.26 23.85
N GLU A 642 44.08 8.50 23.56
CA GLU A 642 45.08 7.82 24.39
C GLU A 642 45.53 8.41 25.75
N ALA A 643 46.09 7.49 26.52
CA ALA A 643 46.72 7.66 27.82
C ALA A 643 47.86 8.71 27.87
N GLY A 644 47.86 9.51 28.94
CA GLY A 644 49.00 10.29 29.41
C GLY A 644 48.82 10.72 30.87
N GLU A 645 49.65 10.21 31.78
CA GLU A 645 49.77 10.70 33.15
C GLU A 645 50.28 12.15 33.17
N VAL A 646 49.54 13.07 33.81
CA VAL A 646 50.12 14.30 34.40
C VAL A 646 49.39 14.65 35.71
N LYS A 647 50.16 14.79 36.79
CA LYS A 647 49.78 15.30 38.11
C LYS A 647 49.48 16.81 38.08
N GLN A 648 48.49 17.26 38.86
CA GLN A 648 48.46 18.58 39.55
C GLN A 648 47.27 18.58 40.53
N GLU A 649 47.47 18.48 41.84
CA GLU A 649 47.77 19.54 42.84
C GLU A 649 46.65 20.56 43.15
N LYS A 650 46.47 20.72 44.47
CA LYS A 650 45.51 21.50 45.26
C LYS A 650 45.42 23.00 44.94
N LYS A 651 44.21 23.55 45.19
CA LYS A 651 43.80 24.74 45.98
C LYS A 651 42.49 25.27 45.37
N GLY A 652 41.46 25.74 46.06
CA GLY A 652 41.25 26.15 47.44
C GLY A 652 40.11 27.19 47.44
N ASP A 653 39.25 27.11 48.45
CA ASP A 653 38.40 28.16 49.04
C ASP A 653 37.05 28.63 48.44
N VAL A 654 36.03 28.32 49.25
CA VAL A 654 35.05 29.19 49.94
C VAL A 654 33.81 29.69 49.19
N GLY A 655 32.64 29.37 49.78
CA GLY A 655 31.39 30.12 49.57
C GLY A 655 30.12 29.38 49.99
N GLU A 656 29.86 29.32 51.30
CA GLU A 656 28.62 28.87 51.99
C GLU A 656 27.28 29.25 51.31
N LYS A 657 26.25 28.38 51.40
CA LYS A 657 25.24 28.37 52.48
C LYS A 657 24.15 27.31 52.28
N GLU A 658 23.95 26.54 53.35
CA GLU A 658 22.70 26.09 54.01
C GLU A 658 21.49 25.67 53.14
N GLY A 659 20.82 24.55 53.36
CA GLY A 659 20.88 23.60 54.46
C GLY A 659 19.64 22.69 54.47
N HIS A 660 19.86 21.49 55.02
CA HIS A 660 18.91 20.54 55.65
C HIS A 660 17.82 19.90 54.77
N GLY A 661 17.56 18.59 54.84
CA GLY A 661 18.05 17.45 55.64
C GLY A 661 17.15 16.25 55.27
N VAL A 662 17.70 15.06 54.96
CA VAL A 662 17.84 13.88 55.86
C VAL A 662 16.46 13.30 56.27
N ASP A 663 16.12 12.01 56.20
CA ASP A 663 16.73 10.76 55.75
C ASP A 663 15.59 9.71 55.66
N LYS A 664 15.82 8.67 54.85
CA LYS A 664 15.53 7.22 55.03
C LYS A 664 14.25 6.68 55.71
N ALA A 665 13.80 5.58 55.10
CA ALA A 665 13.48 4.24 55.65
C ALA A 665 12.03 3.80 55.32
N GLU A 666 11.84 2.88 54.38
CA GLU A 666 11.79 1.41 54.53
C GLU A 666 10.40 0.86 54.97
N LYS A 667 9.91 -0.11 54.18
CA LYS A 667 8.98 -1.23 54.48
C LYS A 667 7.45 -0.99 54.51
N ASP A 668 6.82 -1.51 53.45
CA ASP A 668 5.61 -2.38 53.33
C ASP A 668 4.97 -2.95 54.62
N PRO A 669 3.74 -3.55 54.60
CA PRO A 669 2.60 -3.47 53.66
C PRO A 669 1.22 -3.40 54.41
N GLU A 670 0.12 -3.50 53.65
CA GLU A 670 -1.24 -4.01 54.00
C GLU A 670 -2.45 -3.06 53.83
N LYS A 671 -3.26 -3.44 52.83
CA LYS A 671 -4.74 -3.52 52.78
C LYS A 671 -5.57 -2.59 53.66
N VAL A 672 -6.37 -1.75 53.00
CA VAL A 672 -7.73 -1.43 53.46
C VAL A 672 -8.70 -1.45 52.27
N ASP A 673 -9.64 -2.38 52.35
CA ASP A 673 -10.90 -2.46 51.59
C ASP A 673 -11.90 -1.48 52.21
N LEU A 674 -12.51 -0.62 51.38
CA LEU A 674 -13.72 0.13 51.71
C LEU A 674 -14.67 0.13 50.52
N SER A 675 -15.33 -1.01 50.33
CA SER A 675 -16.67 -1.08 49.79
C SER A 675 -17.68 -0.32 50.68
N GLY A 676 -18.57 0.48 50.07
CA GLY A 676 -19.84 0.87 50.70
C GLY A 676 -20.36 2.30 50.54
N LEU A 677 -20.99 2.59 49.38
CA LEU A 677 -22.31 3.27 49.20
C LEU A 677 -22.49 4.76 49.61
N PRO A 678 -23.56 5.48 49.17
CA PRO A 678 -24.54 5.26 48.09
C PRO A 678 -24.94 6.50 47.21
N MET A 679 -25.68 6.22 46.13
CA MET A 679 -26.83 6.96 45.52
C MET A 679 -26.67 8.41 45.01
N HIS A 680 -26.74 8.64 43.69
CA HIS A 680 -27.95 8.92 42.86
C HIS A 680 -28.62 10.28 43.07
N LEU A 681 -28.57 11.14 42.03
CA LEU A 681 -29.71 11.78 41.31
C LEU A 681 -29.26 13.03 40.54
N THR A 682 -29.09 12.93 39.22
CA THR A 682 -29.84 13.66 38.17
C THR A 682 -29.31 13.29 36.80
#